data_AF-A0A1V4ZB51-F1
#
_entry.id   AF-A0A1V4ZB51-F1
#
_cell.length_a   1.000
_cell.length_b   1.000
_cell.length_c   1.000
_cell.angle_alpha   90.00
_cell.angle_beta   90.00
_cell.angle_gamma   90.00
#
_symmetry.space_group_name_H-M   'P 1'
#
loop_
_entity.id
_entity.type
_entity.pdbx_description
1 polymer ?
#
loop_
_entity_poly.entity_id
_entity_poly.type
_entity_poly.pdbx_seq_one_letter_code
_entity_poly.pdbx_strand_id
1 'polypeptide(L)'
;MVHNTAAAVKDDFGEGRWTLEAGALVLADLGLASIDEMDKMTDQDRSSMHEAMESQCYDETTEVLTDHGWKYFRDVDRSDLVASLSAEGELKFVKPAMYVDVRREGDMYRLRGRSVDLMVTPNHNMYVSVAGEEGFGPYSLRRMDELPTSSKLRFQTSASWEGKETELFTIPAVPGSNGRPRELPMDDWLELLGYYLAAGRVHRKDGEPDSIIIGNLSTSSKEECIGGCLERLGLKQVLEDGEIVVHDRPLAAYLASLGRKDEEHIPREVLVLPPRQLRILYEALMLGYEGPGRGSGQELRTRSKRLADDLQELALRIGMSAQISVSIPGRYRSRSRSGYEADVPRYTVTMLQSEDGGAVEVEIDPSQPHAVERVPYRGRVYCVEVPDHVLYVRRNGKALWCGNTVSVAKAGITATLQCRCSLLGAANPKYGRFQEHQYIAEQINMPPALLSRFDLIFALTDKPSVDKDASITQHILKSHRRGQVRKYADPSALTGVDGEKILSDTTAMQPVLERDFFRKYVAYSKKIFPVLSDEAMAIISQFYLKIRKQGEGEGASVPITARQLEAFVRLSEASARARLSPVVTADDAQRAVRIVEYYLRRIAGEGDKLDFDIIATGTSHSQREQIGIIKKLISQLSKSADSKKGVPADEIYKSALAEGIAEDRAKTLIKRLGQNGEIYSPAPGFYKLASEG
;
A
#
# COMPACT_ATOMS: atom_id res chain seq x y z
N MET A 1 16.82 24.86 -8.07
CA MET A 1 15.61 24.58 -7.30
C MET A 1 15.64 23.09 -7.02
N VAL A 2 15.95 22.71 -5.77
CA VAL A 2 16.12 21.31 -5.34
C VAL A 2 14.74 20.66 -5.41
N HIS A 3 14.62 19.53 -6.10
CA HIS A 3 13.35 18.80 -6.20
C HIS A 3 12.87 18.37 -4.80
N ASN A 4 11.56 18.20 -4.60
CA ASN A 4 11.05 17.83 -3.27
C ASN A 4 11.39 16.38 -2.88
N THR A 5 11.37 15.45 -3.83
CA THR A 5 11.65 14.02 -3.59
C THR A 5 13.04 13.63 -4.09
N ALA A 6 13.24 13.52 -5.40
CA ALA A 6 14.55 13.29 -6.01
C ALA A 6 14.56 13.79 -7.46
N ALA A 7 15.73 13.96 -8.04
CA ALA A 7 15.86 14.21 -9.48
C ALA A 7 17.03 13.49 -10.11
N ALA A 8 16.85 13.13 -11.37
CA ALA A 8 17.92 12.59 -12.19
C ALA A 8 18.71 13.74 -12.82
N VAL A 9 20.00 13.82 -12.54
CA VAL A 9 20.93 14.82 -13.09
C VAL A 9 22.01 14.10 -13.87
N LYS A 10 22.37 14.62 -15.05
CA LYS A 10 23.52 14.11 -15.80
C LYS A 10 24.79 14.59 -15.13
N ASP A 11 25.71 13.67 -14.86
CA ASP A 11 27.01 14.02 -14.31
C ASP A 11 27.86 14.75 -15.36
N ASP A 12 28.30 15.97 -15.05
CA ASP A 12 29.18 16.78 -15.91
C ASP A 12 30.64 16.26 -15.90
N PHE A 13 31.00 15.38 -14.95
CA PHE A 13 32.37 14.87 -14.77
C PHE A 13 32.59 13.43 -15.25
N GLY A 14 31.56 12.71 -15.72
CA GLY A 14 31.69 11.33 -16.20
C GLY A 14 30.68 10.93 -17.27
N GLU A 15 31.16 10.62 -18.49
CA GLU A 15 30.49 9.94 -19.64
C GLU A 15 29.00 10.27 -19.94
N GLY A 16 28.39 11.32 -19.36
CA GLY A 16 26.97 11.62 -19.52
C GLY A 16 26.02 10.64 -18.82
N ARG A 17 26.46 9.92 -17.78
CA ARG A 17 25.60 9.01 -17.00
C ARG A 17 24.61 9.79 -16.12
N TRP A 18 23.39 9.26 -15.99
CA TRP A 18 22.36 9.82 -15.11
C TRP A 18 22.64 9.40 -13.66
N THR A 19 22.54 10.34 -12.72
CA THR A 19 22.68 10.13 -11.27
C THR A 19 21.47 10.70 -10.55
N LEU A 20 21.14 10.16 -9.36
CA LEU A 20 20.04 10.69 -8.55
C LEU A 20 20.55 11.71 -7.52
N GLU A 21 20.00 12.90 -7.55
CA GLU A 21 20.15 13.92 -6.52
C GLU A 21 18.95 13.85 -5.55
N ALA A 22 19.25 13.72 -4.26
CA ALA A 22 18.24 13.68 -3.20
C ALA A 22 17.55 15.04 -3.05
N GLY A 23 16.22 15.01 -2.99
CA GLY A 23 15.39 16.19 -2.81
C GLY A 23 15.21 16.60 -1.35
N ALA A 24 14.51 17.71 -1.12
CA ALA A 24 14.35 18.33 0.20
C ALA A 24 13.74 17.39 1.26
N LEU A 25 12.76 16.54 0.88
CA LEU A 25 12.11 15.60 1.79
C LEU A 25 13.01 14.41 2.14
N VAL A 26 13.83 13.95 1.19
CA VAL A 26 14.80 12.86 1.37
C VAL A 26 15.93 13.33 2.28
N LEU A 27 16.44 14.54 2.05
CA LEU A 27 17.48 15.15 2.89
C LEU A 27 16.99 15.42 4.32
N ALA A 28 15.68 15.57 4.52
CA ALA A 28 15.07 15.86 5.81
C ALA A 28 14.62 14.61 6.58
N ASP A 29 14.98 13.38 6.17
CA ASP A 29 14.59 12.15 6.87
C ASP A 29 14.83 12.23 8.40
N LEU A 30 13.84 11.80 9.18
CA LEU A 30 13.77 11.90 10.65
C LEU A 30 13.83 13.34 11.23
N GLY A 31 13.81 14.34 10.36
CA GLY A 31 13.92 15.76 10.67
C GLY A 31 12.68 16.58 10.35
N LEU A 32 12.91 17.85 10.01
CA LEU A 32 11.89 18.83 9.64
C LEU A 32 12.21 19.37 8.25
N ALA A 33 11.32 19.15 7.29
CA ALA A 33 11.36 19.82 6.00
C ALA A 33 10.54 21.11 6.09
N SER A 34 11.18 22.26 5.87
CA SER A 34 10.52 23.57 5.86
C SER A 34 10.44 24.10 4.43
N ILE A 35 9.23 24.31 3.92
CA ILE A 35 8.98 24.81 2.56
C ILE A 35 8.34 26.19 2.65
N ASP A 36 9.00 27.18 2.08
CA ASP A 36 8.45 28.53 1.91
C ASP A 36 7.76 28.66 0.54
N GLU A 37 6.80 29.58 0.45
CA GLU A 37 6.00 29.84 -0.77
C GLU A 37 5.39 28.58 -1.38
N MET A 38 4.85 27.70 -0.53
CA MET A 38 4.25 26.42 -0.93
C MET A 38 3.10 26.58 -1.94
N ASP A 39 2.46 27.75 -1.97
CA ASP A 39 1.44 28.13 -2.95
C ASP A 39 1.96 28.33 -4.38
N LYS A 40 3.27 28.53 -4.56
CA LYS A 40 3.93 28.76 -5.85
C LYS A 40 4.62 27.52 -6.42
N MET A 41 4.50 26.37 -5.74
CA MET A 41 5.06 25.12 -6.26
C MET A 41 4.40 24.70 -7.57
N THR A 42 5.21 24.12 -8.46
CA THR A 42 4.75 23.54 -9.71
C THR A 42 3.82 22.34 -9.46
N ASP A 43 2.93 22.02 -10.41
CA ASP A 43 2.03 20.88 -10.28
C ASP A 43 2.78 19.54 -10.16
N GLN A 44 3.96 19.44 -10.78
CA GLN A 44 4.83 18.27 -10.68
C GLN A 44 5.41 18.09 -9.26
N ASP A 45 5.92 19.16 -8.65
CA ASP A 45 6.44 19.12 -7.28
C ASP A 45 5.32 18.83 -6.26
N ARG A 46 4.11 19.35 -6.52
CA ARG A 46 2.91 19.08 -5.73
C ARG A 46 2.48 17.61 -5.81
N SER A 47 2.51 17.00 -7.01
CA SER A 47 2.22 15.57 -7.21
C SER A 47 3.20 14.69 -6.43
N SER A 48 4.50 15.02 -6.47
CA SER A 48 5.52 14.26 -5.74
C SER A 48 5.33 14.29 -4.22
N MET A 49 4.75 15.37 -3.67
CA MET A 49 4.37 15.44 -2.26
C MET A 49 3.12 14.60 -1.96
N HIS A 50 2.17 14.49 -2.89
CA HIS A 50 0.99 13.64 -2.71
C HIS A 50 1.37 12.17 -2.55
N GLU A 51 2.31 11.69 -3.36
CA GLU A 51 2.84 10.32 -3.33
C GLU A 51 3.50 9.97 -1.99
N ALA A 52 4.33 10.88 -1.46
CA ALA A 52 5.01 10.69 -0.16
C ALA A 52 4.04 10.68 1.05
N MET A 53 2.81 11.18 0.88
CA MET A 53 1.83 11.37 1.96
C MET A 53 0.65 10.37 1.90
N GLU A 54 0.64 9.39 0.98
CA GLU A 54 -0.48 8.47 0.79
C GLU A 54 -0.06 7.00 0.90
N SER A 55 -0.71 6.26 1.82
CA SER A 55 -0.48 4.82 1.98
C SER A 55 -1.22 4.03 0.89
N GLN A 56 -0.46 3.30 0.07
CA GLN A 56 -0.91 2.40 -1.00
C GLN A 56 -0.87 0.95 -0.46
N CYS A 57 -1.78 0.02 -0.81
CA CYS A 57 -1.78 -1.35 -0.23
C CYS A 57 -2.73 -2.38 -0.90
N TYR A 58 -2.60 -3.64 -0.47
CA TYR A 58 -3.51 -4.78 -0.70
C TYR A 58 -4.62 -4.92 0.36
N ASP A 59 -5.66 -5.71 0.06
CA ASP A 59 -6.70 -6.09 1.02
C ASP A 59 -6.26 -7.20 2.00
N GLU A 60 -7.04 -7.40 3.06
CA GLU A 60 -6.76 -8.39 4.11
C GLU A 60 -6.76 -9.87 3.66
N THR A 61 -7.27 -10.15 2.46
CA THR A 61 -7.38 -11.51 1.91
C THR A 61 -6.27 -11.87 0.94
N THR A 62 -5.37 -10.91 0.64
CA THR A 62 -4.22 -11.15 -0.22
C THR A 62 -3.07 -11.79 0.59
N GLU A 63 -2.44 -12.78 -0.01
CA GLU A 63 -1.29 -13.50 0.51
C GLU A 63 -0.01 -13.10 -0.24
N VAL A 64 1.13 -13.23 0.42
CA VAL A 64 2.47 -13.06 -0.13
C VAL A 64 3.29 -14.33 0.13
N LEU A 65 4.15 -14.70 -0.81
CA LEU A 65 5.02 -15.86 -0.65
C LEU A 65 6.21 -15.49 0.26
N THR A 66 6.44 -16.30 1.29
CA THR A 66 7.55 -16.16 2.24
C THR A 66 8.49 -17.37 2.19
N ASP A 67 9.64 -17.28 2.83
CA ASP A 67 10.57 -18.41 2.99
C ASP A 67 9.99 -19.58 3.81
N HIS A 68 8.87 -19.34 4.51
CA HIS A 68 8.07 -20.36 5.20
C HIS A 68 6.78 -20.75 4.46
N GLY A 69 6.60 -20.32 3.22
CA GLY A 69 5.44 -20.60 2.37
C GLY A 69 4.49 -19.40 2.29
N TRP A 70 3.27 -19.63 1.83
CA TRP A 70 2.27 -18.58 1.69
C TRP A 70 1.74 -18.10 3.05
N LYS A 71 1.74 -16.78 3.26
CA LYS A 71 1.12 -16.13 4.41
C LYS A 71 0.20 -15.00 3.94
N TYR A 72 -0.89 -14.75 4.66
CA TYR A 72 -1.63 -13.50 4.48
C TYR A 72 -0.74 -12.32 4.85
N PHE A 73 -0.87 -11.19 4.16
CA PHE A 73 -0.06 -10.00 4.50
C PHE A 73 -0.18 -9.59 5.97
N ARG A 74 -1.36 -9.75 6.57
CA ARG A 74 -1.61 -9.46 7.99
C ARG A 74 -0.82 -10.36 8.97
N ASP A 75 -0.37 -11.51 8.50
CA ASP A 75 0.31 -12.55 9.28
C ASP A 75 1.83 -12.56 9.01
N VAL A 76 2.34 -11.64 8.16
CA VAL A 76 3.78 -11.50 7.89
C VAL A 76 4.46 -10.81 9.06
N ASP A 77 5.53 -11.42 9.56
CA ASP A 77 6.32 -10.91 10.67
C ASP A 77 7.66 -10.27 10.21
N ARG A 78 8.46 -9.80 11.18
CA ARG A 78 9.75 -9.14 10.91
C ARG A 78 10.93 -10.10 10.70
N SER A 79 10.73 -11.38 10.94
CA SER A 79 11.70 -12.45 10.66
C SER A 79 11.52 -13.02 9.26
N ASP A 80 10.30 -13.00 8.73
CA ASP A 80 9.98 -13.51 7.40
C ASP A 80 10.80 -12.82 6.29
N LEU A 81 11.28 -13.64 5.36
CA LEU A 81 11.77 -13.18 4.07
C LEU A 81 10.64 -13.33 3.05
N VAL A 82 10.41 -12.31 2.22
CA VAL A 82 9.34 -12.30 1.21
C VAL A 82 9.93 -12.49 -0.19
N ALA A 83 9.18 -13.18 -1.06
CA ALA A 83 9.56 -13.38 -2.44
C ALA A 83 9.52 -12.06 -3.22
N SER A 84 10.65 -11.73 -3.85
CA SER A 84 10.84 -10.56 -4.71
C SER A 84 11.48 -10.96 -6.04
N LEU A 85 11.14 -10.23 -7.11
CA LEU A 85 11.66 -10.45 -8.45
C LEU A 85 12.73 -9.41 -8.77
N SER A 86 13.94 -9.85 -9.11
CA SER A 86 15.00 -8.94 -9.54
C SER A 86 14.73 -8.37 -10.95
N ALA A 87 15.48 -7.34 -11.34
CA ALA A 87 15.42 -6.77 -12.69
C ALA A 87 15.73 -7.79 -13.80
N GLU A 88 16.55 -8.81 -13.49
CA GLU A 88 16.89 -9.91 -14.39
C GLU A 88 15.85 -11.04 -14.41
N GLY A 89 14.77 -10.92 -13.62
CA GLY A 89 13.73 -11.94 -13.51
C GLY A 89 14.07 -13.09 -12.57
N GLU A 90 14.95 -12.88 -11.61
CA GLU A 90 15.38 -13.87 -10.60
C GLU A 90 14.53 -13.78 -9.33
N LEU A 91 14.06 -14.92 -8.82
CA LEU A 91 13.38 -15.04 -7.53
C LEU A 91 14.38 -14.93 -6.38
N LYS A 92 14.15 -13.96 -5.48
CA LYS A 92 14.92 -13.77 -4.24
C LYS A 92 14.00 -13.71 -3.04
N PHE A 93 14.45 -14.27 -1.91
CA PHE A 93 13.78 -14.09 -0.62
C PHE A 93 14.51 -12.99 0.15
N VAL A 94 13.86 -11.85 0.35
CA VAL A 94 14.46 -10.64 0.91
C VAL A 94 13.71 -10.18 2.14
N LYS A 95 14.43 -9.53 3.07
CA LYS A 95 13.80 -8.95 4.26
C LYS A 95 13.09 -7.65 3.88
N PRO A 96 11.79 -7.49 4.21
CA PRO A 96 11.11 -6.23 3.98
C PRO A 96 11.76 -5.05 4.71
N ALA A 97 11.88 -3.92 4.00
CA ALA A 97 12.38 -2.67 4.56
C ALA A 97 11.29 -1.87 5.32
N MET A 98 10.03 -2.08 4.94
CA MET A 98 8.85 -1.42 5.52
C MET A 98 7.68 -2.39 5.55
N TYR A 99 6.77 -2.17 6.50
CA TYR A 99 5.50 -2.86 6.64
C TYR A 99 4.40 -1.82 6.70
N VAL A 100 3.35 -2.02 5.92
CA VAL A 100 2.16 -1.20 5.94
C VAL A 100 1.02 -2.02 6.55
N ASP A 101 0.41 -1.47 7.60
CA ASP A 101 -0.82 -1.96 8.24
C ASP A 101 -1.61 -0.72 8.67
N VAL A 102 -2.61 -0.36 7.87
CA VAL A 102 -3.41 0.84 8.10
C VAL A 102 -4.87 0.56 7.84
N ARG A 103 -5.74 1.17 8.66
CA ARG A 103 -7.17 1.12 8.41
C ARG A 103 -7.52 2.09 7.28
N ARG A 104 -8.29 1.61 6.30
CA ARG A 104 -8.76 2.39 5.16
C ARG A 104 -10.28 2.36 5.08
N GLU A 105 -10.86 3.53 4.82
CA GLU A 105 -12.23 3.67 4.35
C GLU A 105 -12.18 4.42 3.01
N GLY A 106 -12.69 3.81 1.96
CA GLY A 106 -12.66 4.38 0.61
C GLY A 106 -12.52 3.29 -0.45
N ASP A 107 -12.56 3.68 -1.71
CA ASP A 107 -12.58 2.70 -2.79
C ASP A 107 -11.22 2.02 -2.99
N MET A 108 -11.30 0.78 -3.47
CA MET A 108 -10.20 -0.04 -3.96
C MET A 108 -10.53 -0.55 -5.36
N TYR A 109 -9.51 -0.93 -6.12
CA TYR A 109 -9.67 -1.60 -7.40
C TYR A 109 -9.60 -3.11 -7.21
N ARG A 110 -10.61 -3.79 -7.74
CA ARG A 110 -10.65 -5.25 -7.87
C ARG A 110 -10.35 -5.61 -9.31
N LEU A 111 -9.30 -6.39 -9.54
CA LEU A 111 -8.99 -6.98 -10.83
C LEU A 111 -9.35 -8.46 -10.74
N ARG A 112 -10.25 -8.94 -11.59
CA ARG A 112 -10.73 -10.32 -11.55
C ARG A 112 -10.88 -10.90 -12.94
N GLY A 113 -9.99 -11.83 -13.28
CA GLY A 113 -10.04 -12.64 -14.49
C GLY A 113 -9.99 -14.13 -14.19
N ARG A 114 -9.76 -14.94 -15.23
CA ARG A 114 -9.60 -16.40 -15.09
C ARG A 114 -8.37 -16.79 -14.27
N SER A 115 -7.28 -16.03 -14.42
CA SER A 115 -5.97 -16.30 -13.83
C SER A 115 -5.40 -15.12 -13.04
N VAL A 116 -6.19 -14.06 -12.85
CA VAL A 116 -5.80 -12.85 -12.11
C VAL A 116 -6.88 -12.58 -11.07
N ASP A 117 -6.48 -12.38 -9.81
CA ASP A 117 -7.37 -11.86 -8.76
C ASP A 117 -6.53 -10.97 -7.85
N LEU A 118 -6.86 -9.68 -7.80
CA LEU A 118 -6.18 -8.68 -6.96
C LEU A 118 -7.21 -7.70 -6.40
N MET A 119 -6.96 -7.20 -5.19
CA MET A 119 -7.69 -6.08 -4.61
C MET A 119 -6.67 -5.09 -4.04
N VAL A 120 -6.53 -3.94 -4.69
CA VAL A 120 -5.47 -2.95 -4.40
C VAL A 120 -6.03 -1.55 -4.27
N THR A 121 -5.32 -0.65 -3.60
CA THR A 121 -5.68 0.77 -3.57
C THR A 121 -5.47 1.43 -4.95
N PRO A 122 -6.18 2.53 -5.26
CA PRO A 122 -6.03 3.25 -6.54
C PRO A 122 -4.58 3.62 -6.89
N ASN A 123 -3.79 3.99 -5.89
CA ASN A 123 -2.41 4.42 -6.02
C ASN A 123 -1.38 3.27 -5.92
N HIS A 124 -1.81 2.01 -5.85
CA HIS A 124 -0.88 0.87 -5.77
C HIS A 124 -0.13 0.66 -7.08
N ASN A 125 1.18 0.41 -7.04
CA ASN A 125 1.95 0.11 -8.24
C ASN A 125 1.73 -1.33 -8.68
N MET A 126 1.43 -1.49 -9.96
CA MET A 126 1.22 -2.76 -10.64
C MET A 126 2.46 -3.03 -11.51
N TYR A 127 3.09 -4.20 -11.34
CA TYR A 127 4.12 -4.67 -12.25
C TYR A 127 3.42 -5.32 -13.45
N VAL A 128 3.32 -4.57 -14.55
CA VAL A 128 2.40 -4.92 -15.64
C VAL A 128 2.95 -4.49 -17.00
N SER A 129 2.65 -5.29 -18.03
CA SER A 129 2.78 -4.90 -19.43
C SER A 129 1.40 -4.55 -19.99
N VAL A 130 1.33 -3.46 -20.74
CA VAL A 130 0.10 -2.92 -21.29
C VAL A 130 0.11 -3.09 -22.80
N ALA A 131 -0.99 -3.58 -23.36
CA ALA A 131 -1.16 -3.70 -24.81
C ALA A 131 -1.30 -2.33 -25.49
N GLY A 132 -0.46 -2.08 -26.50
CA GLY A 132 -0.53 -0.95 -27.42
C GLY A 132 -0.79 -1.40 -28.86
N GLU A 133 -0.55 -0.51 -29.83
CA GLU A 133 -0.77 -0.79 -31.27
C GLU A 133 0.14 -1.90 -31.82
N GLU A 134 1.39 -1.95 -31.34
CA GLU A 134 2.39 -2.95 -31.75
C GLU A 134 2.42 -4.21 -30.86
N GLY A 135 1.42 -4.38 -29.97
CA GLY A 135 1.34 -5.47 -29.01
C GLY A 135 1.75 -5.06 -27.59
N PHE A 136 2.19 -6.02 -26.79
CA PHE A 136 2.59 -5.78 -25.39
C PHE A 136 3.98 -5.17 -25.31
N GLY A 137 4.10 -4.07 -24.57
CA GLY A 137 5.39 -3.43 -24.29
C GLY A 137 6.19 -4.11 -23.18
N PRO A 138 7.30 -3.51 -22.73
CA PRO A 138 8.05 -4.01 -21.58
C PRO A 138 7.23 -3.90 -20.29
N TYR A 139 7.52 -4.78 -19.33
CA TYR A 139 6.96 -4.67 -17.99
C TYR A 139 7.45 -3.39 -17.31
N SER A 140 6.55 -2.72 -16.60
CA SER A 140 6.84 -1.49 -15.86
C SER A 140 5.96 -1.40 -14.63
N LEU A 141 6.42 -0.68 -13.61
CA LEU A 141 5.60 -0.31 -12.47
C LEU A 141 4.71 0.87 -12.88
N ARG A 142 3.40 0.70 -12.79
CA ARG A 142 2.41 1.74 -13.08
C ARG A 142 1.33 1.76 -12.01
N ARG A 143 0.83 2.93 -11.67
CA ARG A 143 -0.26 3.04 -10.68
C ARG A 143 -1.55 2.45 -11.23
N MET A 144 -2.30 1.80 -10.35
CA MET A 144 -3.56 1.15 -10.71
C MET A 144 -4.59 2.12 -11.31
N ASP A 145 -4.69 3.34 -10.80
CA ASP A 145 -5.61 4.38 -11.29
C ASP A 145 -5.18 5.06 -12.59
N GLU A 146 -3.93 4.83 -13.03
CA GLU A 146 -3.38 5.31 -14.30
C GLU A 146 -3.43 4.22 -15.39
N LEU A 147 -3.79 2.98 -15.05
CA LEU A 147 -3.88 1.91 -16.03
C LEU A 147 -5.07 2.12 -16.99
N PRO A 148 -4.86 1.91 -18.30
CA PRO A 148 -5.91 2.08 -19.28
C PRO A 148 -7.02 1.04 -19.08
N THR A 149 -8.26 1.50 -19.08
CA THR A 149 -9.45 0.64 -18.95
C THR A 149 -9.89 0.00 -20.26
N SER A 150 -9.24 0.33 -21.38
CA SER A 150 -9.55 -0.18 -22.71
C SER A 150 -8.53 -1.17 -23.26
N SER A 151 -7.35 -1.26 -22.64
CA SER A 151 -6.24 -2.07 -23.14
C SER A 151 -6.02 -3.28 -22.25
N LYS A 152 -5.70 -4.42 -22.86
CA LYS A 152 -5.34 -5.63 -22.12
C LYS A 152 -4.11 -5.39 -21.25
N LEU A 153 -4.13 -5.98 -20.07
CA LEU A 153 -3.06 -5.96 -19.10
C LEU A 153 -2.48 -7.36 -18.97
N ARG A 154 -1.16 -7.46 -18.93
CA ARG A 154 -0.43 -8.71 -18.85
C ARG A 154 0.50 -8.70 -17.63
N PHE A 155 0.48 -9.79 -16.89
CA PHE A 155 1.23 -9.99 -15.66
C PHE A 155 2.15 -11.21 -15.79
N GLN A 156 3.38 -11.06 -15.34
CA GLN A 156 4.32 -12.18 -15.23
C GLN A 156 3.96 -13.04 -14.03
N THR A 157 4.13 -14.36 -14.15
CA THR A 157 3.80 -15.32 -13.08
C THR A 157 4.89 -16.35 -12.76
N SER A 158 5.91 -16.47 -13.62
CA SER A 158 7.11 -17.28 -13.38
C SER A 158 8.33 -16.43 -13.05
N ALA A 159 9.41 -17.06 -12.58
CA ALA A 159 10.70 -16.45 -12.35
C ALA A 159 11.82 -17.48 -12.58
N SER A 160 13.05 -17.01 -12.75
CA SER A 160 14.24 -17.87 -12.64
C SER A 160 14.60 -18.09 -11.17
N TRP A 161 15.21 -19.23 -10.86
CA TRP A 161 15.58 -19.60 -9.49
C TRP A 161 16.94 -20.29 -9.48
N GLU A 162 17.82 -19.83 -8.59
CA GLU A 162 19.08 -20.50 -8.30
C GLU A 162 18.95 -21.23 -6.97
N GLY A 163 19.07 -22.56 -7.02
CA GLY A 163 19.08 -23.41 -5.83
C GLY A 163 20.44 -24.06 -5.63
N LYS A 164 20.66 -24.64 -4.44
CA LYS A 164 21.91 -25.33 -4.12
C LYS A 164 21.78 -26.82 -4.41
N GLU A 165 22.57 -27.31 -5.36
CA GLU A 165 22.61 -28.74 -5.68
C GLU A 165 23.07 -29.56 -4.47
N THR A 166 22.37 -30.65 -4.22
CA THR A 166 22.65 -31.57 -3.11
C THR A 166 22.76 -32.98 -3.67
N GLU A 167 23.86 -33.67 -3.40
CA GLU A 167 24.12 -35.00 -3.97
C GLU A 167 23.39 -36.12 -3.21
N LEU A 168 23.25 -35.97 -1.89
CA LEU A 168 22.77 -37.03 -1.01
C LEU A 168 21.65 -36.53 -0.09
N PHE A 169 20.64 -37.38 0.10
CA PHE A 169 19.61 -37.23 1.12
C PHE A 169 19.87 -38.22 2.26
N THR A 170 19.74 -37.76 3.51
CA THR A 170 19.93 -38.62 4.69
C THR A 170 18.58 -38.96 5.33
N ILE A 171 18.19 -40.23 5.31
CA ILE A 171 17.05 -40.69 6.11
C ILE A 171 17.46 -40.68 7.59
N PRO A 172 16.75 -39.93 8.45
CA PRO A 172 17.08 -39.87 9.87
C PRO A 172 16.87 -41.23 10.55
N ALA A 173 17.69 -41.50 11.57
CA ALA A 173 17.51 -42.69 12.40
C ALA A 173 16.21 -42.59 13.22
N VAL A 174 15.41 -43.66 13.24
CA VAL A 174 14.17 -43.69 14.02
C VAL A 174 14.49 -44.07 15.46
N PRO A 175 14.07 -43.26 16.46
CA PRO A 175 14.24 -43.59 17.88
C PRO A 175 13.63 -44.97 18.20
N GLY A 176 14.39 -45.85 18.84
CA GLY A 176 13.95 -47.23 19.15
C GLY A 176 14.18 -48.26 18.05
N SER A 177 14.73 -47.87 16.90
CA SER A 177 15.24 -48.79 15.88
C SER A 177 16.77 -48.89 15.96
N ASN A 178 17.35 -50.06 15.66
CA ASN A 178 18.80 -50.23 15.49
C ASN A 178 19.33 -49.63 14.16
N GLY A 179 18.51 -48.83 13.46
CA GLY A 179 18.85 -48.27 12.16
C GLY A 179 19.85 -47.12 12.28
N ARG A 180 20.94 -47.20 11.52
CA ARG A 180 21.83 -46.05 11.29
C ARG A 180 21.19 -45.12 10.24
N PRO A 181 21.51 -43.81 10.25
CA PRO A 181 21.15 -42.94 9.14
C PRO A 181 21.63 -43.55 7.82
N ARG A 182 20.77 -43.52 6.79
CA ARG A 182 21.08 -44.04 5.45
C ARG A 182 21.10 -42.89 4.47
N GLU A 183 22.20 -42.78 3.73
CA GLU A 183 22.35 -41.85 2.64
C GLU A 183 21.80 -42.45 1.35
N LEU A 184 21.01 -41.68 0.62
CA LEU A 184 20.44 -42.03 -0.68
C LEU A 184 20.87 -40.96 -1.70
N PRO A 185 21.07 -41.32 -2.98
CA PRO A 185 21.22 -40.32 -4.04
C PRO A 185 20.01 -39.37 -4.05
N MET A 186 20.26 -38.06 -4.05
CA MET A 186 19.20 -37.05 -3.95
C MET A 186 18.22 -37.15 -5.13
N ASP A 187 18.72 -37.36 -6.34
CA ASP A 187 17.89 -37.45 -7.54
C ASP A 187 16.90 -38.61 -7.46
N ASP A 188 17.38 -39.81 -7.15
CA ASP A 188 16.54 -41.00 -6.97
C ASP A 188 15.56 -40.83 -5.77
N TRP A 189 16.01 -40.16 -4.71
CA TRP A 189 15.15 -39.82 -3.58
C TRP A 189 14.00 -38.88 -3.97
N LEU A 190 14.27 -37.84 -4.75
CA LEU A 190 13.26 -36.90 -5.22
C LEU A 190 12.22 -37.57 -6.12
N GLU A 191 12.67 -38.50 -6.97
CA GLU A 191 11.80 -39.33 -7.78
C GLU A 191 10.87 -40.19 -6.90
N LEU A 192 11.41 -40.90 -5.90
CA LEU A 192 10.61 -41.66 -4.94
C LEU A 192 9.64 -40.77 -4.15
N LEU A 193 10.09 -39.60 -3.70
CA LEU A 193 9.27 -38.64 -2.97
C LEU A 193 8.08 -38.18 -3.82
N GLY A 194 8.29 -37.93 -5.11
CA GLY A 194 7.24 -37.54 -6.04
C GLY A 194 6.19 -38.63 -6.21
N TYR A 195 6.61 -39.89 -6.40
CA TYR A 195 5.69 -41.03 -6.45
C TYR A 195 4.91 -41.20 -5.14
N TYR A 196 5.58 -41.05 -4.01
CA TYR A 196 4.95 -41.16 -2.70
C TYR A 196 3.90 -40.06 -2.46
N LEU A 197 4.22 -38.80 -2.76
CA LEU A 197 3.26 -37.70 -2.59
C LEU A 197 2.05 -37.89 -3.51
N ALA A 198 2.26 -38.34 -4.75
CA ALA A 198 1.17 -38.55 -5.70
C ALA A 198 0.26 -39.74 -5.33
N ALA A 199 0.84 -40.90 -5.00
CA ALA A 199 0.09 -42.16 -4.86
C ALA A 199 0.48 -43.05 -3.67
N GLY A 200 1.42 -42.60 -2.84
CA GLY A 200 1.94 -43.33 -1.69
C GLY A 200 1.12 -43.17 -0.41
N ARG A 201 1.23 -44.15 0.50
CA ARG A 201 0.72 -44.11 1.87
C ARG A 201 1.62 -44.91 2.80
N VAL A 202 1.65 -44.54 4.08
CA VAL A 202 2.33 -45.32 5.11
C VAL A 202 1.39 -46.37 5.70
N HIS A 203 1.83 -47.62 5.70
CA HIS A 203 1.21 -48.70 6.45
C HIS A 203 1.77 -48.74 7.87
N ARG A 204 0.89 -48.91 8.85
CA ARG A 204 1.24 -48.94 10.28
C ARG A 204 0.93 -50.31 10.86
N LYS A 205 1.89 -50.88 11.59
CA LYS A 205 1.75 -52.13 12.33
C LYS A 205 1.87 -51.82 13.82
N ASP A 206 0.88 -52.24 14.61
CA ASP A 206 0.78 -51.94 16.04
C ASP A 206 0.86 -50.43 16.38
N GLY A 207 0.39 -49.58 15.46
CA GLY A 207 0.41 -48.12 15.59
C GLY A 207 1.67 -47.44 15.05
N GLU A 208 2.75 -48.19 14.82
CA GLU A 208 4.04 -47.69 14.36
C GLU A 208 4.19 -47.78 12.83
N PRO A 209 4.86 -46.83 12.16
CA PRO A 209 5.19 -46.92 10.73
C PRO A 209 6.03 -48.16 10.43
N ASP A 210 5.56 -49.03 9.52
CA ASP A 210 6.23 -50.29 9.21
C ASP A 210 6.69 -50.39 7.75
N SER A 211 5.84 -49.99 6.81
CA SER A 211 6.13 -50.02 5.38
C SER A 211 5.45 -48.86 4.65
N ILE A 212 5.88 -48.60 3.41
CA ILE A 212 5.17 -47.71 2.49
C ILE A 212 4.52 -48.51 1.38
N ILE A 213 3.37 -48.04 0.92
CA ILE A 213 2.60 -48.63 -0.17
C ILE A 213 2.39 -47.54 -1.22
N ILE A 214 2.80 -47.80 -2.46
CA ILE A 214 2.57 -46.92 -3.61
C ILE A 214 1.55 -47.59 -4.51
N GLY A 215 0.37 -46.97 -4.63
CA GLY A 215 -0.74 -47.48 -5.44
C GLY A 215 -0.89 -46.76 -6.78
N ASN A 216 -2.07 -46.91 -7.40
CA ASN A 216 -2.45 -46.26 -8.66
C ASN A 216 -1.54 -46.59 -9.85
N LEU A 217 -1.13 -47.86 -9.95
CA LEU A 217 -0.28 -48.44 -11.02
C LEU A 217 -1.10 -48.76 -12.28
N SER A 218 -1.92 -47.83 -12.72
CA SER A 218 -2.87 -47.98 -13.83
C SER A 218 -2.24 -48.34 -15.19
N THR A 219 -0.93 -48.19 -15.35
CA THR A 219 -0.19 -48.52 -16.57
C THR A 219 1.11 -49.27 -16.25
N SER A 220 1.46 -50.26 -17.08
CA SER A 220 2.69 -51.06 -16.93
C SER A 220 3.97 -50.22 -16.91
N SER A 221 3.98 -49.10 -17.63
CA SER A 221 5.10 -48.15 -17.64
C SER A 221 5.32 -47.46 -16.29
N LYS A 222 4.28 -47.22 -15.48
CA LYS A 222 4.43 -46.61 -14.14
C LYS A 222 5.08 -47.57 -13.16
N GLU A 223 4.63 -48.83 -13.17
CA GLU A 223 5.20 -49.88 -12.33
C GLU A 223 6.70 -50.06 -12.63
N GLU A 224 7.08 -50.04 -13.91
CA GLU A 224 8.48 -50.13 -14.33
C GLU A 224 9.31 -48.92 -13.87
N CYS A 225 8.79 -47.69 -13.98
CA CYS A 225 9.49 -46.49 -13.51
C CYS A 225 9.68 -46.50 -11.98
N ILE A 226 8.61 -46.74 -11.23
CA ILE A 226 8.64 -46.79 -9.76
C ILE A 226 9.55 -47.94 -9.29
N GLY A 227 9.45 -49.11 -9.94
CA GLY A 227 10.29 -50.26 -9.63
C GLY A 227 11.76 -50.00 -9.90
N GLY A 228 12.10 -49.42 -11.05
CA GLY A 228 13.48 -49.04 -11.37
C GLY A 228 14.06 -48.01 -10.40
N CYS A 229 13.26 -47.04 -9.96
CA CYS A 229 13.65 -46.08 -8.92
C CYS A 229 13.99 -46.79 -7.60
N LEU A 230 13.12 -47.69 -7.15
CA LEU A 230 13.32 -48.45 -5.90
C LEU A 230 14.54 -49.37 -5.97
N GLU A 231 14.82 -49.99 -7.12
CA GLU A 231 16.03 -50.79 -7.36
C GLU A 231 17.30 -49.95 -7.27
N ARG A 232 17.34 -48.76 -7.89
CA ARG A 232 18.49 -47.83 -7.80
C ARG A 232 18.74 -47.37 -6.36
N LEU A 233 17.69 -47.20 -5.57
CA LEU A 233 17.76 -46.89 -4.14
C LEU A 233 18.12 -48.09 -3.26
N GLY A 234 18.22 -49.29 -3.81
CA GLY A 234 18.48 -50.53 -3.06
C GLY A 234 17.34 -50.92 -2.12
N LEU A 235 16.12 -50.47 -2.39
CA LEU A 235 14.93 -50.74 -1.59
C LEU A 235 14.23 -52.01 -2.08
N LYS A 236 14.01 -52.95 -1.16
CA LYS A 236 13.27 -54.18 -1.50
C LYS A 236 11.79 -53.89 -1.65
N GLN A 237 11.25 -54.23 -2.82
CA GLN A 237 9.84 -54.07 -3.16
C GLN A 237 9.15 -55.43 -3.34
N VAL A 238 7.87 -55.48 -3.01
CA VAL A 238 6.96 -56.61 -3.28
C VAL A 238 5.71 -56.04 -3.94
N LEU A 239 5.21 -56.72 -4.97
CA LEU A 239 3.93 -56.39 -5.58
C LEU A 239 2.82 -57.16 -4.85
N GLU A 240 1.95 -56.47 -4.14
CA GLU A 240 0.82 -57.04 -3.40
C GLU A 240 -0.48 -56.35 -3.85
N ASP A 241 -1.47 -57.13 -4.28
CA ASP A 241 -2.78 -56.62 -4.72
C ASP A 241 -2.73 -55.50 -5.78
N GLY A 242 -1.70 -55.50 -6.63
CA GLY A 242 -1.51 -54.47 -7.66
C GLY A 242 -0.96 -53.15 -7.13
N GLU A 243 -0.33 -53.17 -5.96
CA GLU A 243 0.37 -52.04 -5.35
C GLU A 243 1.81 -52.43 -4.99
N ILE A 244 2.73 -51.47 -5.05
CA ILE A 244 4.12 -51.69 -4.67
C ILE A 244 4.26 -51.44 -3.17
N VAL A 245 4.72 -52.46 -2.44
CA VAL A 245 4.98 -52.43 -1.00
C VAL A 245 6.48 -52.44 -0.74
N VAL A 246 6.96 -51.48 0.04
CA VAL A 246 8.37 -51.37 0.44
C VAL A 246 8.47 -51.47 1.96
N HIS A 247 9.07 -52.56 2.43
CA HIS A 247 9.27 -52.83 3.85
C HIS A 247 10.55 -52.16 4.37
N ASP A 248 10.43 -50.88 4.70
CA ASP A 248 11.54 -50.08 5.23
C ASP A 248 11.03 -49.14 6.33
N ARG A 249 11.26 -49.53 7.59
CA ARG A 249 10.75 -48.78 8.76
C ARG A 249 11.32 -47.35 8.86
N PRO A 250 12.64 -47.12 8.68
CA PRO A 250 13.19 -45.77 8.68
C PRO A 250 12.55 -44.86 7.64
N LEU A 251 12.41 -45.34 6.41
CA LEU A 251 11.77 -44.60 5.34
C LEU A 251 10.28 -44.35 5.64
N ALA A 252 9.56 -45.37 6.11
CA ALA A 252 8.14 -45.24 6.47
C ALA A 252 7.92 -44.23 7.61
N ALA A 253 8.80 -44.21 8.61
CA ALA A 253 8.73 -43.24 9.71
C ALA A 253 9.01 -41.81 9.25
N TYR A 254 10.02 -41.62 8.39
CA TYR A 254 10.29 -40.32 7.78
C TYR A 254 9.09 -39.84 6.95
N LEU A 255 8.57 -40.67 6.04
CA LEU A 255 7.44 -40.31 5.19
C LEU A 255 6.13 -40.11 5.99
N ALA A 256 5.98 -40.78 7.14
CA ALA A 256 4.88 -40.53 8.06
C ALA A 256 4.96 -39.13 8.72
N SER A 257 6.17 -38.59 8.88
CA SER A 257 6.37 -37.23 9.44
C SER A 257 5.91 -36.13 8.47
N LEU A 258 5.77 -36.45 7.18
CA LEU A 258 5.25 -35.53 6.17
C LEU A 258 3.73 -35.33 6.28
N GLY A 259 3.05 -36.06 7.17
CA GLY A 259 1.62 -35.91 7.42
C GLY A 259 0.77 -36.96 6.72
N ARG A 260 -0.54 -36.92 6.99
CA ARG A 260 -1.56 -37.75 6.32
C ARG A 260 -1.92 -37.16 4.96
N LYS A 261 -2.73 -37.85 4.15
CA LYS A 261 -3.12 -37.39 2.80
C LYS A 261 -3.82 -36.03 2.73
N ASP A 262 -4.36 -35.53 3.84
CA ASP A 262 -4.99 -34.22 4.01
C ASP A 262 -4.06 -33.17 4.65
N GLU A 263 -2.86 -33.57 5.07
CA GLU A 263 -1.83 -32.75 5.72
C GLU A 263 -0.45 -32.87 5.06
N GLU A 264 -0.33 -33.67 4.00
CA GLU A 264 0.91 -33.94 3.27
C GLU A 264 1.51 -32.65 2.73
N HIS A 265 2.84 -32.61 2.63
CA HIS A 265 3.58 -31.41 2.22
C HIS A 265 4.94 -31.77 1.64
N ILE A 266 5.52 -30.84 0.89
CA ILE A 266 6.90 -30.97 0.41
C ILE A 266 7.81 -30.42 1.51
N PRO A 267 8.86 -31.16 1.94
CA PRO A 267 9.85 -30.64 2.88
C PRO A 267 10.47 -29.31 2.39
N ARG A 268 10.61 -28.32 3.27
CA ARG A 268 11.18 -27.00 2.88
C ARG A 268 12.62 -27.11 2.36
N GLU A 269 13.39 -28.04 2.90
CA GLU A 269 14.74 -28.37 2.44
C GLU A 269 14.80 -28.90 1.00
N VAL A 270 13.71 -29.49 0.51
CA VAL A 270 13.59 -29.91 -0.89
C VAL A 270 13.28 -28.70 -1.77
N LEU A 271 12.39 -27.80 -1.34
CA LEU A 271 12.01 -26.63 -2.14
C LEU A 271 13.18 -25.67 -2.41
N VAL A 272 14.28 -25.70 -1.65
CA VAL A 272 15.47 -24.86 -1.89
C VAL A 272 16.46 -25.44 -2.91
N LEU A 273 16.21 -26.64 -3.43
CA LEU A 273 17.05 -27.30 -4.44
C LEU A 273 16.99 -26.56 -5.80
N PRO A 274 17.97 -26.80 -6.71
CA PRO A 274 18.01 -26.17 -8.01
C PRO A 274 16.87 -26.66 -8.92
N PRO A 275 16.49 -25.88 -9.95
CA PRO A 275 15.43 -26.25 -10.89
C PRO A 275 15.60 -27.66 -11.51
N ARG A 276 16.83 -28.10 -11.77
CA ARG A 276 17.13 -29.46 -12.27
C ARG A 276 16.55 -30.55 -11.36
N GLN A 277 16.85 -30.47 -10.06
CA GLN A 277 16.44 -31.47 -9.07
C GLN A 277 14.95 -31.36 -8.75
N LEU A 278 14.43 -30.13 -8.64
CA LEU A 278 13.00 -29.90 -8.47
C LEU A 278 12.17 -30.43 -9.65
N ARG A 279 12.71 -30.44 -10.87
CA ARG A 279 12.07 -31.05 -12.04
C ARG A 279 11.93 -32.56 -11.92
N ILE A 280 12.89 -33.26 -11.32
CA ILE A 280 12.78 -34.71 -11.05
C ILE A 280 11.57 -35.00 -10.15
N LEU A 281 11.45 -34.25 -9.06
CA LEU A 281 10.30 -34.34 -8.15
C LEU A 281 8.97 -34.05 -8.89
N TYR A 282 8.94 -32.99 -9.68
CA TYR A 282 7.76 -32.59 -10.46
C TYR A 282 7.35 -33.66 -11.48
N GLU A 283 8.29 -34.21 -12.25
CA GLU A 283 8.01 -35.25 -13.25
C GLU A 283 7.47 -36.53 -12.60
N ALA A 284 8.05 -36.94 -11.46
CA ALA A 284 7.57 -38.08 -10.69
C ALA A 284 6.16 -37.85 -10.12
N LEU A 285 5.88 -36.64 -9.59
CA LEU A 285 4.54 -36.24 -9.17
C LEU A 285 3.54 -36.35 -10.33
N MET A 286 3.90 -35.81 -11.50
CA MET A 286 3.03 -35.80 -12.67
C MET A 286 2.73 -37.20 -13.20
N LEU A 287 3.71 -38.12 -13.15
CA LEU A 287 3.50 -39.51 -13.53
C LEU A 287 2.53 -40.22 -12.57
N GLY A 288 2.60 -39.90 -11.27
CA GLY A 288 1.74 -40.48 -10.25
C GLY A 288 0.29 -39.97 -10.27
N TYR A 289 0.05 -38.71 -10.68
CA TYR A 289 -1.29 -38.12 -10.77
C TYR A 289 -1.99 -38.44 -12.10
N GLU A 290 -3.08 -39.21 -12.06
CA GLU A 290 -3.96 -39.37 -13.21
C GLU A 290 -5.03 -38.29 -13.26
N GLY A 291 -4.87 -37.32 -14.16
CA GLY A 291 -5.91 -36.37 -14.55
C GLY A 291 -6.24 -36.53 -16.05
N PRO A 292 -7.51 -36.37 -16.47
CA PRO A 292 -7.84 -36.35 -17.89
C PRO A 292 -7.16 -35.12 -18.52
N GLY A 293 -6.08 -35.34 -19.27
CA GLY A 293 -5.46 -34.34 -20.11
C GLY A 293 -6.44 -33.90 -21.19
N ARG A 294 -7.25 -32.88 -20.90
CA ARG A 294 -8.04 -32.14 -21.89
C ARG A 294 -7.82 -30.65 -21.66
N GLY A 295 -6.68 -30.15 -22.14
CA GLY A 295 -6.32 -28.73 -22.13
C GLY A 295 -4.80 -28.52 -22.15
N SER A 296 -4.38 -27.28 -22.40
CA SER A 296 -2.97 -26.82 -22.46
C SER A 296 -2.23 -26.80 -21.11
N GLY A 297 -2.80 -27.38 -20.04
CA GLY A 297 -2.22 -27.37 -18.70
C GLY A 297 -2.37 -28.72 -18.00
N GLN A 298 -1.36 -29.08 -17.21
CA GLN A 298 -1.36 -30.29 -16.38
C GLN A 298 -2.04 -30.00 -15.03
N GLU A 299 -3.03 -30.80 -14.63
CA GLU A 299 -3.78 -30.62 -13.37
C GLU A 299 -3.38 -31.67 -12.33
N LEU A 300 -3.04 -31.23 -11.11
CA LEU A 300 -2.87 -32.08 -9.93
C LEU A 300 -4.01 -31.86 -8.95
N ARG A 301 -4.47 -32.92 -8.27
CA ARG A 301 -5.57 -32.82 -7.29
C ARG A 301 -5.15 -33.37 -5.95
N THR A 302 -5.21 -32.56 -4.91
CA THR A 302 -4.90 -32.99 -3.53
C THR A 302 -6.00 -32.56 -2.56
N ARG A 303 -6.03 -33.22 -1.39
CA ARG A 303 -6.85 -32.83 -0.24
C ARG A 303 -6.06 -31.99 0.76
N SER A 304 -4.73 -31.97 0.66
CA SER A 304 -3.88 -31.13 1.49
C SER A 304 -3.78 -29.73 0.90
N LYS A 305 -4.26 -28.73 1.65
CA LYS A 305 -4.03 -27.31 1.32
C LYS A 305 -2.53 -27.03 1.23
N ARG A 306 -1.76 -27.60 2.16
CA ARG A 306 -0.32 -27.35 2.27
C ARG A 306 0.43 -27.90 1.06
N LEU A 307 0.11 -29.13 0.61
CA LEU A 307 0.70 -29.66 -0.62
C LEU A 307 0.30 -28.82 -1.84
N ALA A 308 -0.95 -28.35 -1.93
CA ALA A 308 -1.37 -27.47 -3.02
C ALA A 308 -0.56 -26.16 -3.05
N ASP A 309 -0.32 -25.57 -1.87
CA ASP A 309 0.49 -24.38 -1.69
C ASP A 309 1.97 -24.64 -2.06
N ASP A 310 2.53 -25.75 -1.61
CA ASP A 310 3.91 -26.16 -1.92
C ASP A 310 4.10 -26.48 -3.42
N LEU A 311 3.10 -27.07 -4.09
CA LEU A 311 3.11 -27.30 -5.53
C LEU A 311 3.11 -25.98 -6.32
N GLN A 312 2.41 -24.95 -5.82
CA GLN A 312 2.43 -23.63 -6.44
C GLN A 312 3.80 -22.95 -6.29
N GLU A 313 4.45 -23.12 -5.14
CA GLU A 313 5.83 -22.66 -4.93
C GLU A 313 6.85 -23.46 -5.76
N LEU A 314 6.69 -24.79 -5.85
CA LEU A 314 7.50 -25.67 -6.68
C LEU A 314 7.46 -25.21 -8.15
N ALA A 315 6.26 -24.93 -8.67
CA ALA A 315 6.06 -24.43 -10.03
C ALA A 315 6.88 -23.17 -10.29
N LEU A 316 6.83 -22.20 -9.38
CA LEU A 316 7.59 -20.96 -9.50
C LEU A 316 9.10 -21.22 -9.57
N ARG A 317 9.61 -22.10 -8.70
CA ARG A 317 11.05 -22.41 -8.58
C ARG A 317 11.60 -23.24 -9.75
N ILE A 318 10.75 -23.87 -10.55
CA ILE A 318 11.16 -24.55 -11.80
C ILE A 318 10.95 -23.69 -13.05
N GLY A 319 10.60 -22.41 -12.89
CA GLY A 319 10.34 -21.48 -14.01
C GLY A 319 8.96 -21.61 -14.64
N MET A 320 8.05 -22.33 -13.98
CA MET A 320 6.65 -22.47 -14.37
C MET A 320 5.77 -21.54 -13.54
N SER A 321 4.45 -21.65 -13.72
CA SER A 321 3.44 -21.01 -12.88
C SER A 321 2.38 -22.03 -12.51
N ALA A 322 1.65 -21.78 -11.43
CA ALA A 322 0.55 -22.64 -11.03
C ALA A 322 -0.60 -21.82 -10.45
N GLN A 323 -1.82 -22.29 -10.70
CA GLN A 323 -3.05 -21.66 -10.24
C GLN A 323 -3.84 -22.67 -9.41
N ILE A 324 -4.28 -22.28 -8.21
CA ILE A 324 -5.04 -23.16 -7.32
C ILE A 324 -6.52 -22.81 -7.44
N SER A 325 -7.36 -23.84 -7.60
CA SER A 325 -8.80 -23.73 -7.45
C SER A 325 -9.29 -24.70 -6.38
N VAL A 326 -10.28 -24.27 -5.60
CA VAL A 326 -10.86 -25.08 -4.54
C VAL A 326 -12.27 -25.47 -4.94
N SER A 327 -12.58 -26.75 -4.84
CA SER A 327 -13.94 -27.27 -4.95
C SER A 327 -14.30 -27.98 -3.66
N ILE A 328 -15.52 -27.74 -3.16
CA ILE A 328 -16.09 -28.56 -2.08
C ILE A 328 -16.89 -29.65 -2.80
N PRO A 329 -16.41 -30.90 -2.83
CA PRO A 329 -17.17 -31.97 -3.47
C PRO A 329 -18.46 -32.15 -2.68
N GLY A 330 -19.62 -32.00 -3.32
CA GLY A 330 -20.88 -32.39 -2.70
C GLY A 330 -20.84 -33.86 -2.28
N ARG A 331 -21.22 -34.16 -1.03
CA ARG A 331 -21.45 -35.49 -0.43
C ARG A 331 -20.59 -36.61 -1.03
N TYR A 332 -19.30 -36.64 -0.71
CA TYR A 332 -18.50 -37.84 -0.94
C TYR A 332 -18.71 -38.83 0.22
N ARG A 333 -19.39 -39.96 -0.05
CA ARG A 333 -19.51 -41.08 0.91
C ARG A 333 -18.14 -41.75 1.09
N SER A 334 -17.34 -41.24 2.02
CA SER A 334 -16.25 -42.04 2.59
C SER A 334 -16.89 -43.12 3.48
N ARG A 335 -16.75 -44.41 3.11
CA ARG A 335 -16.99 -45.51 4.05
C ARG A 335 -15.85 -45.53 5.07
N SER A 336 -15.90 -44.63 6.06
CA SER A 336 -15.12 -44.82 7.28
C SER A 336 -15.84 -45.85 8.15
N ARG A 337 -15.07 -46.71 8.82
CA ARG A 337 -15.58 -47.68 9.80
C ARG A 337 -16.23 -47.01 11.04
N SER A 338 -16.17 -45.68 11.14
CA SER A 338 -16.58 -44.88 12.31
C SER A 338 -17.71 -43.87 12.05
N GLY A 339 -18.32 -43.83 10.85
CA GLY A 339 -19.59 -43.12 10.63
C GLY A 339 -19.56 -41.58 10.67
N TYR A 340 -18.39 -40.93 10.62
CA TYR A 340 -18.31 -39.46 10.49
C TYR A 340 -18.28 -39.03 9.01
N GLU A 341 -19.28 -38.25 8.60
CA GLU A 341 -19.36 -37.54 7.31
C GLU A 341 -18.79 -36.11 7.47
N ALA A 342 -17.74 -35.77 6.74
CA ALA A 342 -17.22 -34.39 6.67
C ALA A 342 -16.92 -34.04 5.21
N ASP A 343 -17.34 -32.84 4.80
CA ASP A 343 -17.02 -32.29 3.48
C ASP A 343 -15.53 -31.87 3.47
N VAL A 344 -14.70 -32.63 2.75
CA VAL A 344 -13.27 -32.35 2.64
C VAL A 344 -13.01 -31.54 1.36
N PRO A 345 -12.43 -30.32 1.44
CA PRO A 345 -12.11 -29.53 0.26
C PRO A 345 -11.13 -30.26 -0.64
N ARG A 346 -11.31 -30.11 -1.96
CA ARG A 346 -10.40 -30.62 -2.98
C ARG A 346 -9.74 -29.43 -3.68
N TYR A 347 -8.41 -29.43 -3.63
CA TYR A 347 -7.56 -28.44 -4.29
C TYR A 347 -7.14 -29.00 -5.65
N THR A 348 -7.39 -28.23 -6.71
CA THR A 348 -6.88 -28.51 -8.05
C THR A 348 -5.81 -27.48 -8.37
N VAL A 349 -4.59 -27.94 -8.58
CA VAL A 349 -3.42 -27.13 -8.97
C VAL A 349 -3.25 -27.28 -10.48
N THR A 350 -3.43 -26.20 -11.23
CA THR A 350 -3.23 -26.18 -12.69
C THR A 350 -1.85 -25.60 -12.97
N MET A 351 -0.95 -26.44 -13.50
CA MET A 351 0.39 -26.06 -13.92
C MET A 351 0.35 -25.38 -15.29
N LEU A 352 1.11 -24.30 -15.41
CA LEU A 352 1.22 -23.47 -16.60
C LEU A 352 2.70 -23.35 -16.99
N GLN A 353 2.99 -23.53 -18.27
CA GLN A 353 4.32 -23.41 -18.86
C GLN A 353 4.21 -22.60 -20.14
N SER A 354 5.26 -21.84 -20.48
CA SER A 354 5.34 -21.13 -21.75
C SER A 354 5.68 -22.12 -22.88
N GLU A 355 5.08 -21.93 -24.05
CA GLU A 355 5.30 -22.78 -25.24
C GLU A 355 6.67 -22.53 -25.88
N ASP A 356 7.20 -21.32 -25.71
CA ASP A 356 8.44 -20.80 -26.29
C ASP A 356 9.64 -20.78 -25.31
N GLY A 357 9.45 -21.28 -24.09
CA GLY A 357 10.49 -21.30 -23.04
C GLY A 357 10.74 -19.95 -22.36
N GLY A 358 9.92 -18.94 -22.65
CA GLY A 358 9.91 -17.63 -22.01
C GLY A 358 9.19 -17.60 -20.66
N ALA A 359 8.92 -16.39 -20.16
CA ALA A 359 8.18 -16.21 -18.92
C ALA A 359 6.72 -16.68 -19.09
N VAL A 360 6.12 -17.21 -18.02
CA VAL A 360 4.70 -17.58 -18.01
C VAL A 360 3.88 -16.36 -17.65
N GLU A 361 2.94 -16.00 -18.52
CA GLU A 361 2.19 -14.74 -18.44
C GLU A 361 0.69 -15.01 -18.32
N VAL A 362 -0.02 -14.12 -17.63
CA VAL A 362 -1.48 -14.12 -17.55
C VAL A 362 -2.03 -12.77 -17.95
N GLU A 363 -3.17 -12.78 -18.61
CA GLU A 363 -3.79 -11.57 -19.13
C GLU A 363 -5.15 -11.33 -18.48
N ILE A 364 -5.51 -10.05 -18.38
CA ILE A 364 -6.86 -9.59 -18.11
C ILE A 364 -7.21 -8.53 -19.13
N ASP A 365 -8.45 -8.57 -19.60
CA ASP A 365 -9.00 -7.60 -20.52
C ASP A 365 -9.95 -6.68 -19.75
N PRO A 366 -9.55 -5.45 -19.40
CA PRO A 366 -10.39 -4.53 -18.63
C PRO A 366 -11.71 -4.17 -19.30
N SER A 367 -11.85 -4.40 -20.62
CA SER A 367 -13.11 -4.19 -21.33
C SER A 367 -14.18 -5.24 -20.98
N GLN A 368 -13.78 -6.38 -20.41
CA GLN A 368 -14.72 -7.42 -19.99
C GLN A 368 -15.50 -6.98 -18.74
N PRO A 369 -16.81 -7.31 -18.66
CA PRO A 369 -17.61 -6.99 -17.48
C PRO A 369 -16.98 -7.55 -16.20
N HIS A 370 -16.93 -6.73 -15.16
CA HIS A 370 -16.37 -7.07 -13.84
C HIS A 370 -14.87 -7.43 -13.83
N ALA A 371 -14.13 -7.20 -14.92
CA ALA A 371 -12.71 -7.50 -14.99
C ALA A 371 -11.87 -6.51 -14.15
N VAL A 372 -12.22 -5.23 -14.20
CA VAL A 372 -11.63 -4.19 -13.35
C VAL A 372 -12.75 -3.34 -12.78
N GLU A 373 -12.88 -3.34 -11.46
CA GLU A 373 -13.97 -2.64 -10.77
C GLU A 373 -13.46 -1.80 -9.62
N ARG A 374 -14.05 -0.62 -9.45
CA ARG A 374 -13.85 0.18 -8.25
C ARG A 374 -14.91 -0.23 -7.22
N VAL A 375 -14.45 -0.75 -6.08
CA VAL A 375 -15.30 -1.34 -5.04
C VAL A 375 -15.11 -0.55 -3.74
N PRO A 376 -16.20 -0.12 -3.07
CA PRO A 376 -16.11 0.48 -1.74
C PRO A 376 -15.48 -0.50 -0.75
N TYR A 377 -14.44 -0.05 -0.06
CA TYR A 377 -13.72 -0.87 0.92
C TYR A 377 -13.69 -0.21 2.29
N ARG A 378 -13.90 -1.03 3.32
CA ARG A 378 -13.81 -0.64 4.72
C ARG A 378 -13.12 -1.74 5.50
N GLY A 379 -11.84 -1.58 5.77
CA GLY A 379 -11.03 -2.62 6.40
C GLY A 379 -9.59 -2.17 6.62
N ARG A 380 -8.72 -3.12 6.95
CA ARG A 380 -7.27 -2.88 7.00
C ARG A 380 -6.64 -3.23 5.67
N VAL A 381 -5.70 -2.41 5.24
CA VAL A 381 -4.90 -2.64 4.05
C VAL A 381 -3.46 -2.89 4.46
N TYR A 382 -2.80 -3.78 3.73
CA TYR A 382 -1.46 -4.27 4.07
C TYR A 382 -0.53 -4.24 2.87
N CYS A 383 0.76 -4.04 3.12
CA CYS A 383 1.82 -4.13 2.10
C CYS A 383 3.19 -4.28 2.76
N VAL A 384 4.19 -4.66 1.99
CA VAL A 384 5.59 -4.68 2.42
C VAL A 384 6.47 -4.03 1.36
N GLU A 385 7.58 -3.43 1.79
CA GLU A 385 8.53 -2.78 0.89
C GLU A 385 9.75 -3.68 0.66
N VAL A 386 10.09 -3.95 -0.60
CA VAL A 386 11.22 -4.80 -1.01
C VAL A 386 12.13 -4.04 -1.97
N PRO A 387 13.44 -4.35 -2.02
CA PRO A 387 14.41 -3.57 -2.80
C PRO A 387 14.07 -3.39 -4.28
N ASP A 388 13.58 -4.45 -4.94
CA ASP A 388 13.25 -4.43 -6.38
C ASP A 388 11.80 -4.02 -6.68
N HIS A 389 11.03 -3.65 -5.65
CA HIS A 389 9.65 -3.17 -5.76
C HIS A 389 8.61 -4.15 -6.33
N VAL A 390 9.00 -5.40 -6.59
CA VAL A 390 8.13 -6.44 -7.14
C VAL A 390 8.03 -7.61 -6.17
N LEU A 391 6.80 -8.01 -5.85
CA LEU A 391 6.41 -9.03 -4.88
C LEU A 391 5.64 -10.17 -5.54
N TYR A 392 5.83 -11.40 -5.06
CA TYR A 392 4.98 -12.53 -5.46
C TYR A 392 3.76 -12.62 -4.55
N VAL A 393 2.60 -12.32 -5.10
CA VAL A 393 1.34 -12.24 -4.35
C VAL A 393 0.32 -13.21 -4.92
N ARG A 394 -0.64 -13.61 -4.10
CA ARG A 394 -1.81 -14.34 -4.57
C ARG A 394 -3.09 -13.94 -3.86
N ARG A 395 -4.20 -14.12 -4.55
CA ARG A 395 -5.55 -14.04 -3.98
C ARG A 395 -6.40 -15.13 -4.60
N ASN A 396 -7.18 -15.85 -3.80
CA ASN A 396 -8.02 -16.96 -4.26
C ASN A 396 -7.25 -18.01 -5.12
N GLY A 397 -6.01 -18.29 -4.75
CA GLY A 397 -5.14 -19.25 -5.46
C GLY A 397 -4.54 -18.72 -6.77
N LYS A 398 -4.77 -17.45 -7.12
CA LYS A 398 -4.24 -16.81 -8.32
C LYS A 398 -2.96 -16.06 -8.02
N ALA A 399 -1.81 -16.67 -8.32
CA ALA A 399 -0.49 -16.12 -8.03
C ALA A 399 0.10 -15.38 -9.24
N LEU A 400 0.73 -14.23 -8.98
CA LEU A 400 1.40 -13.39 -9.98
C LEU A 400 2.42 -12.45 -9.32
N TRP A 401 3.29 -11.86 -10.15
CA TRP A 401 4.17 -10.76 -9.74
C TRP A 401 3.43 -9.42 -9.79
N CYS A 402 3.50 -8.66 -8.70
CA CYS A 402 2.86 -7.35 -8.58
C CYS A 402 3.80 -6.34 -7.90
N GLY A 403 3.58 -5.04 -8.11
CA GLY A 403 4.41 -4.01 -7.52
C GLY A 403 4.11 -3.77 -6.05
N ASN A 404 4.91 -2.94 -5.38
CA ASN A 404 4.70 -2.54 -4.00
C ASN A 404 4.50 -1.01 -3.85
N THR A 405 4.58 -0.53 -2.61
CA THR A 405 4.12 0.79 -2.21
C THR A 405 5.28 1.78 -2.11
N VAL A 406 5.32 2.70 -3.07
CA VAL A 406 6.25 3.86 -3.20
C VAL A 406 7.64 3.54 -3.76
N SER A 407 7.86 3.96 -5.01
CA SER A 407 9.19 4.27 -5.55
C SER A 407 9.08 5.51 -6.44
N VAL A 408 9.96 6.50 -6.26
CA VAL A 408 10.07 7.64 -7.19
C VAL A 408 10.87 7.15 -8.40
N ALA A 409 10.20 6.93 -9.53
CA ALA A 409 10.87 6.61 -10.78
C ALA A 409 11.15 7.89 -11.58
N LYS A 410 12.44 8.20 -11.86
CA LYS A 410 12.82 9.31 -12.75
C LYS A 410 13.98 8.91 -13.66
N ALA A 411 13.85 9.21 -14.96
CA ALA A 411 14.86 8.99 -16.01
C ALA A 411 15.46 7.57 -16.07
N GLY A 412 14.62 6.54 -15.88
CA GLY A 412 15.07 5.13 -15.93
C GLY A 412 15.80 4.64 -14.68
N ILE A 413 15.91 5.47 -13.63
CA ILE A 413 16.43 5.07 -12.33
C ILE A 413 15.23 4.83 -11.40
N THR A 414 15.05 3.57 -11.00
CA THR A 414 14.08 3.16 -9.98
C THR A 414 14.82 3.05 -8.66
N ALA A 415 14.59 3.98 -7.74
CA ALA A 415 15.17 3.94 -6.42
C ALA A 415 14.17 4.43 -5.38
N THR A 416 14.14 3.74 -4.25
CA THR A 416 13.28 4.12 -3.13
C THR A 416 14.07 4.84 -2.07
N LEU A 417 13.68 6.09 -1.83
CA LEU A 417 14.30 6.98 -0.87
C LEU A 417 13.34 7.16 0.31
N GLN A 418 13.70 6.56 1.45
CA GLN A 418 12.91 6.67 2.68
C GLN A 418 12.88 8.13 3.15
N CYS A 419 11.68 8.69 3.33
CA CYS A 419 11.48 10.06 3.83
C CYS A 419 10.48 10.07 4.99
N ARG A 420 10.95 9.97 6.23
CA ARG A 420 10.13 10.10 7.45
C ARG A 420 10.38 11.45 8.09
N CYS A 421 9.98 12.53 7.42
CA CYS A 421 10.15 13.90 7.92
C CYS A 421 8.82 14.53 8.36
N SER A 422 8.89 15.49 9.29
CA SER A 422 7.77 16.41 9.54
C SER A 422 7.81 17.54 8.53
N LEU A 423 6.66 17.95 7.98
CA LEU A 423 6.56 19.04 7.01
C LEU A 423 6.05 20.32 7.68
N LEU A 424 6.77 21.42 7.48
CA LEU A 424 6.34 22.77 7.82
C LEU A 424 6.24 23.60 6.53
N GLY A 425 5.02 23.97 6.14
CA GLY A 425 4.77 24.79 4.97
C GLY A 425 4.38 26.21 5.34
N ALA A 426 4.94 27.21 4.66
CA ALA A 426 4.43 28.56 4.61
C ALA A 426 3.82 28.82 3.22
N ALA A 427 2.65 29.45 3.18
CA ALA A 427 1.94 29.74 1.93
C ALA A 427 1.28 31.11 2.02
N ASN A 428 1.28 31.82 0.89
CA ASN A 428 0.59 33.09 0.77
C ASN A 428 -0.87 32.89 0.32
N PRO A 429 -1.79 33.77 0.75
CA PRO A 429 -3.14 33.81 0.18
C PRO A 429 -3.10 34.26 -1.28
N LYS A 430 -4.09 33.84 -2.07
CA LYS A 430 -4.20 34.09 -3.54
C LYS A 430 -3.97 35.54 -3.96
N TYR A 431 -4.36 36.50 -3.13
CA TYR A 431 -4.27 37.94 -3.41
C TYR A 431 -3.28 38.68 -2.49
N GLY A 432 -2.35 37.96 -1.86
CA GLY A 432 -1.31 38.52 -0.99
C GLY A 432 -1.78 38.95 0.41
N ARG A 433 -3.08 39.13 0.63
CA ARG A 433 -3.68 39.36 1.96
C ARG A 433 -5.00 38.59 2.11
N PHE A 434 -5.33 38.22 3.34
CA PHE A 434 -6.64 37.67 3.67
C PHE A 434 -7.71 38.77 3.67
N GLN A 435 -8.80 38.52 2.98
CA GLN A 435 -10.01 39.33 2.94
C GLN A 435 -11.00 38.85 4.00
N GLU A 436 -11.60 39.77 4.74
CA GLU A 436 -12.49 39.45 5.87
C GLU A 436 -13.87 38.92 5.44
N HIS A 437 -14.30 39.21 4.21
CA HIS A 437 -15.63 38.85 3.69
C HIS A 437 -15.63 37.51 2.92
N GLN A 438 -14.55 36.74 3.04
CA GLN A 438 -14.41 35.44 2.39
C GLN A 438 -13.76 34.47 3.37
N TYR A 439 -14.06 33.19 3.22
CA TYR A 439 -13.44 32.15 4.03
C TYR A 439 -11.95 32.02 3.74
N ILE A 440 -11.18 31.75 4.79
CA ILE A 440 -9.72 31.61 4.70
C ILE A 440 -9.35 30.42 3.80
N ALA A 441 -10.07 29.30 3.91
CA ALA A 441 -9.81 28.10 3.09
C ALA A 441 -9.92 28.36 1.58
N GLU A 442 -10.86 29.20 1.13
CA GLU A 442 -11.01 29.54 -0.30
C GLU A 442 -9.87 30.44 -0.81
N GLN A 443 -9.28 31.21 0.10
CA GLN A 443 -8.21 32.16 -0.19
C GLN A 443 -6.82 31.50 -0.22
N ILE A 444 -6.72 30.24 0.18
CA ILE A 444 -5.48 29.46 0.07
C ILE A 444 -5.37 28.88 -1.34
N ASN A 445 -4.24 29.10 -2.01
CA ASN A 445 -3.99 28.59 -3.36
C ASN A 445 -3.51 27.13 -3.34
N MET A 446 -4.25 26.23 -2.69
CA MET A 446 -3.90 24.81 -2.61
C MET A 446 -5.13 23.92 -2.76
N PRO A 447 -5.00 22.75 -3.41
CA PRO A 447 -6.09 21.80 -3.52
C PRO A 447 -6.58 21.34 -2.12
N PRO A 448 -7.90 21.16 -1.92
CA PRO A 448 -8.45 20.65 -0.67
C PRO A 448 -7.88 19.28 -0.24
N ALA A 449 -7.52 18.45 -1.23
CA ALA A 449 -6.85 17.18 -1.01
C ALA A 449 -5.47 17.31 -0.33
N LEU A 450 -4.74 18.42 -0.53
CA LEU A 450 -3.47 18.70 0.16
C LEU A 450 -3.74 19.29 1.55
N LEU A 451 -4.68 20.24 1.64
CA LEU A 451 -5.06 20.91 2.89
C LEU A 451 -5.51 19.91 3.96
N SER A 452 -6.34 18.93 3.57
CA SER A 452 -6.80 17.87 4.46
C SER A 452 -5.72 16.88 4.92
N ARG A 453 -4.49 16.94 4.35
CA ARG A 453 -3.35 16.13 4.82
C ARG A 453 -2.53 16.82 5.91
N PHE A 454 -2.72 18.12 6.14
CA PHE A 454 -2.06 18.82 7.24
C PHE A 454 -2.81 18.58 8.55
N ASP A 455 -2.05 18.20 9.59
CA ASP A 455 -2.59 18.03 10.94
C ASP A 455 -2.99 19.38 11.56
N LEU A 456 -2.29 20.47 11.20
CA LEU A 456 -2.56 21.83 11.68
C LEU A 456 -2.32 22.86 10.56
N ILE A 457 -3.21 23.85 10.45
CA ILE A 457 -3.06 24.99 9.53
C ILE A 457 -3.31 26.27 10.32
N PHE A 458 -2.35 27.20 10.32
CA PHE A 458 -2.50 28.47 11.03
C PHE A 458 -2.57 29.64 10.04
N ALA A 459 -3.72 30.32 10.01
CA ALA A 459 -3.89 31.50 9.19
C ALA A 459 -3.45 32.76 9.97
N LEU A 460 -2.30 33.32 9.58
CA LEU A 460 -1.80 34.57 10.12
C LEU A 460 -2.45 35.74 9.37
N THR A 461 -3.20 36.56 10.09
CA THR A 461 -3.88 37.74 9.54
C THR A 461 -3.21 38.99 10.07
N ASP A 462 -2.84 39.88 9.17
CA ASP A 462 -2.27 41.19 9.51
C ASP A 462 -3.38 42.24 9.53
N LYS A 463 -3.84 42.58 10.75
CA LYS A 463 -4.84 43.63 10.96
C LYS A 463 -4.14 44.85 11.56
N PRO A 464 -4.05 45.98 10.83
CA PRO A 464 -3.41 47.19 11.33
C PRO A 464 -4.02 47.63 12.66
N SER A 465 -3.17 47.87 13.65
CA SER A 465 -3.61 48.25 14.98
C SER A 465 -2.54 49.11 15.63
N VAL A 466 -2.84 50.40 15.81
CA VAL A 466 -1.88 51.40 16.31
C VAL A 466 -1.16 50.94 17.58
N ASP A 467 -1.90 50.39 18.55
CA ASP A 467 -1.32 49.94 19.81
C ASP A 467 -0.42 48.70 19.64
N LYS A 468 -0.86 47.72 18.84
CA LYS A 468 -0.06 46.52 18.57
C LYS A 468 1.18 46.86 17.75
N ASP A 469 1.03 47.67 16.72
CA ASP A 469 2.11 48.08 15.83
C ASP A 469 3.17 48.90 16.58
N ALA A 470 2.74 49.80 17.48
CA ALA A 470 3.63 50.52 18.37
C ALA A 470 4.40 49.57 19.31
N SER A 471 3.70 48.58 19.91
CA SER A 471 4.33 47.61 20.80
C SER A 471 5.35 46.71 20.09
N ILE A 472 5.03 46.24 18.87
CA ILE A 472 5.91 45.43 18.02
C ILE A 472 7.12 46.26 17.60
N THR A 473 6.91 47.50 17.14
CA THR A 473 7.98 48.42 16.75
C THR A 473 8.94 48.66 17.91
N GLN A 474 8.41 48.97 19.09
CA GLN A 474 9.23 49.19 20.28
C GLN A 474 10.00 47.92 20.67
N HIS A 475 9.38 46.74 20.55
CA HIS A 475 10.02 45.46 20.84
C HIS A 475 11.18 45.17 19.87
N ILE A 476 10.97 45.32 18.56
CA ILE A 476 11.99 45.13 17.51
C ILE A 476 13.18 46.06 17.75
N LEU A 477 12.92 47.36 17.95
CA LEU A 477 13.98 48.35 18.18
C LEU A 477 14.79 48.05 19.45
N LYS A 478 14.13 47.69 20.55
CA LYS A 478 14.80 47.29 21.81
C LYS A 478 15.66 46.03 21.61
N SER A 479 15.15 45.02 20.91
CA SER A 479 15.88 43.78 20.62
C SER A 479 17.14 44.02 19.77
N HIS A 480 17.02 44.85 18.71
CA HIS A 480 18.17 45.25 17.89
C HIS A 480 19.22 46.02 18.69
N ARG A 481 18.81 47.00 19.51
CA ARG A 481 19.73 47.76 20.37
C ARG A 481 20.48 46.85 21.34
N ARG A 482 19.77 45.92 21.99
CA ARG A 482 20.38 44.91 22.87
C ARG A 482 21.43 44.05 22.13
N GLY A 483 21.08 43.55 20.94
CA GLY A 483 21.98 42.73 20.12
C GLY A 483 23.23 43.49 19.66
N GLN A 484 23.09 44.77 19.32
CA GLN A 484 24.21 45.64 18.93
C GLN A 484 25.16 45.91 20.09
N VAL A 485 24.63 46.26 21.28
CA VAL A 485 25.45 46.50 22.48
C VAL A 485 26.25 45.25 22.86
N ARG A 486 25.66 44.04 22.75
CA ARG A 486 26.34 42.77 23.02
C ARG A 486 27.52 42.42 22.10
N LYS A 487 27.66 43.09 20.95
CA LYS A 487 28.82 42.88 20.06
C LYS A 487 30.07 43.62 20.53
N TYR A 488 29.94 44.58 21.45
CA TYR A 488 31.06 45.29 22.03
C TYR A 488 31.56 44.53 23.25
N ALA A 489 32.89 44.40 23.39
CA ALA A 489 33.51 43.77 24.54
C ALA A 489 33.23 44.56 25.84
N ASP A 490 33.10 45.88 25.72
CA ASP A 490 32.74 46.79 26.80
C ASP A 490 31.55 47.68 26.39
N PRO A 491 30.34 47.43 26.91
CA PRO A 491 29.16 48.26 26.69
C PRO A 491 29.30 49.71 27.15
N SER A 492 30.18 49.99 28.11
CA SER A 492 30.38 51.34 28.68
C SER A 492 31.24 52.25 27.79
N ALA A 493 31.98 51.66 26.83
CA ALA A 493 32.81 52.37 25.88
C ALA A 493 32.02 53.07 24.75
N LEU A 494 30.69 52.88 24.69
CA LEU A 494 29.83 53.48 23.67
C LEU A 494 29.55 54.96 23.95
N THR A 495 30.09 55.85 23.12
CA THR A 495 29.82 57.29 23.22
C THR A 495 28.44 57.64 22.62
N GLY A 496 27.60 58.32 23.39
CA GLY A 496 26.27 58.81 22.95
C GLY A 496 25.11 57.83 23.19
N VAL A 497 25.38 56.64 23.72
CA VAL A 497 24.36 55.64 24.04
C VAL A 497 24.75 54.90 25.32
N ASP A 498 23.85 54.84 26.30
CA ASP A 498 24.07 54.11 27.55
C ASP A 498 23.87 52.60 27.33
N GLY A 499 24.98 51.88 27.09
CA GLY A 499 24.97 50.44 26.84
C GLY A 499 24.50 49.61 28.03
N GLU A 500 24.84 50.00 29.25
CA GLU A 500 24.45 49.26 30.47
C GLU A 500 22.96 49.35 30.73
N LYS A 501 22.38 50.55 30.62
CA LYS A 501 20.94 50.76 30.77
C LYS A 501 20.11 50.02 29.72
N ILE A 502 20.62 49.93 28.48
CA ILE A 502 19.96 49.15 27.43
C ILE A 502 19.93 47.66 27.78
N LEU A 503 21.02 47.12 28.34
CA LEU A 503 21.08 45.72 28.76
C LEU A 503 20.17 45.43 29.94
N SER A 504 20.06 46.34 30.91
CA SER A 504 19.14 46.21 32.06
C SER A 504 17.68 46.28 31.63
N ASP A 505 17.31 47.28 30.82
CA ASP A 505 15.93 47.53 30.39
C ASP A 505 15.37 46.43 29.47
N THR A 506 16.25 45.62 28.88
CA THR A 506 15.90 44.52 27.98
C THR A 506 16.13 43.14 28.58
N THR A 507 16.30 43.05 29.91
CA THR A 507 16.52 41.77 30.60
C THR A 507 15.36 40.78 30.40
N ALA A 508 14.13 41.28 30.34
CA ALA A 508 12.94 40.45 30.05
C ALA A 508 12.94 39.82 28.65
N MET A 509 13.82 40.26 27.74
CA MET A 509 14.00 39.66 26.42
C MET A 509 15.00 38.51 26.41
N GLN A 510 15.57 38.15 27.56
CA GLN A 510 16.40 36.95 27.67
C GLN A 510 15.52 35.70 27.66
N PRO A 511 15.84 34.70 26.83
CA PRO A 511 15.14 33.43 26.88
C PRO A 511 15.40 32.77 28.25
N VAL A 512 14.32 32.30 28.88
CA VAL A 512 14.37 31.62 30.18
C VAL A 512 15.22 30.34 30.12
N LEU A 513 15.26 29.69 28.95
CA LEU A 513 16.04 28.49 28.70
C LEU A 513 17.21 28.80 27.79
N GLU A 514 18.39 28.33 28.17
CA GLU A 514 19.57 28.40 27.32
C GLU A 514 19.40 27.54 26.07
N ARG A 515 19.98 28.00 24.96
CA ARG A 515 19.88 27.35 23.64
C ARG A 515 20.35 25.89 23.70
N ASP A 516 21.48 25.63 24.33
CA ASP A 516 22.07 24.28 24.37
C ASP A 516 21.26 23.33 25.25
N PHE A 517 20.73 23.83 26.37
CA PHE A 517 19.80 23.08 27.20
C PHE A 517 18.54 22.72 26.41
N PHE A 518 17.90 23.69 25.75
CA PHE A 518 16.68 23.46 25.00
C PHE A 518 16.87 22.46 23.84
N ARG A 519 17.99 22.53 23.12
CA ARG A 519 18.35 21.56 22.07
C ARG A 519 18.49 20.15 22.64
N LYS A 520 19.20 19.99 23.76
CA LYS A 520 19.36 18.69 24.45
C LYS A 520 18.02 18.17 24.96
N TYR A 521 17.16 19.05 25.48
CA TYR A 521 15.84 18.71 25.97
C TYR A 521 14.95 18.14 24.86
N VAL A 522 14.87 18.82 23.70
CA VAL A 522 14.09 18.35 22.54
C VAL A 522 14.64 17.01 22.01
N ALA A 523 15.96 16.84 21.97
CA ALA A 523 16.58 15.58 21.54
C ALA A 523 16.26 14.43 22.51
N TYR A 524 16.23 14.71 23.81
CA TYR A 524 15.88 13.72 24.84
C TYR A 524 14.40 13.37 24.81
N SER A 525 13.49 14.35 24.68
CA SER A 525 12.04 14.13 24.66
C SER A 525 11.58 13.26 23.49
N LYS A 526 12.29 13.29 22.35
CA LYS A 526 12.01 12.42 21.19
C LYS A 526 12.23 10.92 21.47
N LYS A 527 12.91 10.55 22.55
CA LYS A 527 13.14 9.14 22.94
C LYS A 527 11.97 8.52 23.71
N ILE A 528 10.93 9.30 24.00
CA ILE A 528 9.79 8.89 24.82
C ILE A 528 8.62 8.53 23.92
N PHE A 529 8.01 7.36 24.17
CA PHE A 529 6.89 6.80 23.41
C PHE A 529 5.66 6.70 24.32
N PRO A 530 4.87 7.78 24.44
CA PRO A 530 3.77 7.81 25.38
C PRO A 530 2.57 6.97 24.91
N VAL A 531 1.85 6.38 25.86
CA VAL A 531 0.63 5.60 25.62
C VAL A 531 -0.60 6.38 26.07
N LEU A 532 -1.71 6.29 25.33
CA LEU A 532 -2.97 6.94 25.68
C LEU A 532 -3.58 6.34 26.95
N SER A 533 -4.02 7.18 27.89
CA SER A 533 -4.89 6.76 28.98
C SER A 533 -6.34 6.64 28.52
N ASP A 534 -7.16 5.87 29.24
CA ASP A 534 -8.59 5.72 28.96
C ASP A 534 -9.32 7.07 28.99
N GLU A 535 -8.95 7.95 29.93
CA GLU A 535 -9.50 9.31 30.01
C GLU A 535 -9.15 10.15 28.78
N ALA A 536 -7.90 10.09 28.31
CA ALA A 536 -7.46 10.80 27.12
C ALA A 536 -8.18 10.27 25.87
N MET A 537 -8.34 8.95 25.76
CA MET A 537 -9.11 8.32 24.68
C MET A 537 -10.57 8.79 24.67
N ALA A 538 -11.21 8.85 25.84
CA ALA A 538 -12.59 9.31 25.97
C ALA A 538 -12.75 10.76 25.49
N ILE A 539 -11.84 11.66 25.90
CA ILE A 539 -11.86 13.09 25.50
C ILE A 539 -11.70 13.24 23.98
N ILE A 540 -10.71 12.57 23.39
CA ILE A 540 -10.45 12.62 21.94
C ILE A 540 -11.66 12.09 21.17
N SER A 541 -12.21 10.94 21.59
CA SER A 541 -13.35 10.29 20.95
C SER A 541 -14.61 11.17 21.02
N GLN A 542 -14.94 11.70 22.20
CA GLN A 542 -16.09 12.59 22.39
C GLN A 542 -15.98 13.84 21.52
N PHE A 543 -14.81 14.47 21.47
CA PHE A 543 -14.61 15.67 20.67
C PHE A 543 -14.70 15.36 19.17
N TYR A 544 -14.06 14.29 18.70
CA TYR A 544 -14.15 13.85 17.31
C TYR A 544 -15.61 13.60 16.88
N LEU A 545 -16.37 12.86 17.69
CA LEU A 545 -17.80 12.60 17.41
C LEU A 545 -18.64 13.87 17.45
N LYS A 546 -18.33 14.82 18.36
CA LYS A 546 -19.02 16.12 18.42
C LYS A 546 -18.84 16.89 17.12
N ILE A 547 -17.61 17.01 16.61
CA ILE A 547 -17.41 17.77 15.37
C ILE A 547 -17.96 17.02 14.16
N ARG A 548 -17.89 15.69 14.14
CA ARG A 548 -18.50 14.88 13.07
C ARG A 548 -20.02 15.08 12.99
N LYS A 549 -20.72 15.08 14.13
CA LYS A 549 -22.17 15.37 14.19
C LYS A 549 -22.53 16.78 13.70
N GLN A 550 -21.66 17.76 13.95
CA GLN A 550 -21.86 19.12 13.42
C GLN A 550 -21.75 19.17 11.89
N GLY A 551 -21.21 18.12 11.26
CA GLY A 551 -21.13 17.94 9.81
C GLY A 551 -22.24 17.10 9.17
N GLU A 552 -23.22 16.60 9.92
CA GLU A 552 -24.28 15.69 9.44
C GLU A 552 -25.64 16.39 9.17
N GLY A 553 -25.64 17.64 8.70
CA GLY A 553 -26.87 18.35 8.29
C GLY A 553 -27.41 17.89 6.92
N GLU A 554 -28.74 17.95 6.70
CA GLU A 554 -29.33 17.73 5.36
C GLU A 554 -28.70 18.69 4.34
N GLY A 555 -27.94 18.15 3.38
CA GLY A 555 -27.20 18.92 2.37
C GLY A 555 -25.68 19.03 2.61
N ALA A 556 -25.19 18.68 3.80
CA ALA A 556 -23.76 18.69 4.13
C ALA A 556 -23.05 17.47 3.51
N SER A 557 -21.94 17.71 2.78
CA SER A 557 -21.12 16.60 2.28
C SER A 557 -19.94 16.34 3.22
N VAL A 558 -20.10 15.32 4.07
CA VAL A 558 -19.08 14.62 4.88
C VAL A 558 -17.83 15.46 5.24
N PRO A 559 -17.82 16.15 6.39
CA PRO A 559 -16.66 16.86 6.89
C PRO A 559 -15.97 16.06 8.02
N ILE A 560 -14.64 16.12 8.04
CA ILE A 560 -13.72 15.44 8.99
C ILE A 560 -13.50 13.95 8.67
N THR A 561 -12.34 13.68 8.07
CA THR A 561 -11.85 12.34 7.80
C THR A 561 -11.28 11.70 9.06
N ALA A 562 -11.21 10.36 9.07
CA ALA A 562 -10.54 9.61 10.13
C ALA A 562 -9.07 10.05 10.35
N ARG A 563 -8.42 10.69 9.36
CA ARG A 563 -7.08 11.28 9.50
C ARG A 563 -6.99 12.33 10.60
N GLN A 564 -8.05 13.12 10.81
CA GLN A 564 -8.06 14.11 11.88
C GLN A 564 -8.04 13.44 13.27
N LEU A 565 -8.58 12.22 13.39
CA LEU A 565 -8.43 11.41 14.61
C LEU A 565 -6.96 11.11 14.91
N GLU A 566 -6.18 10.74 13.88
CA GLU A 566 -4.74 10.51 14.03
C GLU A 566 -4.00 11.79 14.45
N ALA A 567 -4.39 12.95 13.92
CA ALA A 567 -3.82 14.24 14.31
C ALA A 567 -4.03 14.52 15.81
N PHE A 568 -5.23 14.27 16.35
CA PHE A 568 -5.46 14.41 17.80
C PHE A 568 -4.54 13.51 18.63
N VAL A 569 -4.36 12.26 18.21
CA VAL A 569 -3.47 11.32 18.89
C VAL A 569 -2.03 11.82 18.85
N ARG A 570 -1.50 12.16 17.66
CA ARG A 570 -0.13 12.66 17.49
C ARG A 570 0.15 13.92 18.31
N LEU A 571 -0.79 14.87 18.35
CA LEU A 571 -0.66 16.10 19.14
C LEU A 571 -0.70 15.83 20.65
N SER A 572 -1.55 14.90 21.09
CA SER A 572 -1.65 14.53 22.50
C SER A 572 -0.38 13.81 22.96
N GLU A 573 0.15 12.89 22.13
CA GLU A 573 1.44 12.25 22.36
C GLU A 573 2.58 13.28 22.36
N ALA A 574 2.59 14.24 21.43
CA ALA A 574 3.60 15.29 21.39
C ALA A 574 3.58 16.16 22.66
N SER A 575 2.39 16.48 23.19
CA SER A 575 2.23 17.16 24.49
C SER A 575 2.82 16.33 25.64
N ALA A 576 2.53 15.03 25.69
CA ALA A 576 3.08 14.12 26.69
C ALA A 576 4.60 13.97 26.58
N ARG A 577 5.15 13.91 25.36
CA ARG A 577 6.61 13.89 25.11
C ARG A 577 7.27 15.18 25.60
N ALA A 578 6.66 16.35 25.37
CA ALA A 578 7.22 17.63 25.80
C ALA A 578 7.36 17.74 27.33
N ARG A 579 6.54 17.01 28.10
CA ARG A 579 6.62 16.90 29.56
C ARG A 579 7.35 15.65 30.05
N LEU A 580 8.02 14.93 29.14
CA LEU A 580 8.76 13.69 29.38
C LEU A 580 7.93 12.56 30.01
N SER A 581 6.64 12.51 29.70
CA SER A 581 5.73 11.50 30.26
C SER A 581 5.60 10.28 29.35
N PRO A 582 5.61 9.06 29.91
CA PRO A 582 5.28 7.84 29.17
C PRO A 582 3.77 7.61 29.00
N VAL A 583 2.93 8.46 29.60
CA VAL A 583 1.47 8.37 29.50
C VAL A 583 0.88 9.71 29.06
N VAL A 584 -0.02 9.65 28.09
CA VAL A 584 -0.83 10.79 27.67
C VAL A 584 -1.99 10.96 28.65
N THR A 585 -2.08 12.13 29.25
CA THR A 585 -3.10 12.45 30.25
C THR A 585 -4.30 13.15 29.64
N ALA A 586 -5.38 13.29 30.42
CA ALA A 586 -6.54 14.08 30.03
C ALA A 586 -6.16 15.53 29.65
N ASP A 587 -5.22 16.14 30.36
CA ASP A 587 -4.75 17.50 30.09
C ASP A 587 -4.03 17.61 28.74
N ASP A 588 -3.28 16.59 28.36
CA ASP A 588 -2.58 16.50 27.06
C ASP A 588 -3.61 16.41 25.92
N ALA A 589 -4.62 15.55 26.08
CA ALA A 589 -5.73 15.42 25.14
C ALA A 589 -6.53 16.74 25.00
N GLN A 590 -6.86 17.39 26.12
CA GLN A 590 -7.54 18.68 26.09
C GLN A 590 -6.71 19.77 25.42
N ARG A 591 -5.39 19.76 25.61
CA ARG A 591 -4.48 20.72 24.94
C ARG A 591 -4.49 20.52 23.43
N ALA A 592 -4.42 19.27 22.97
CA ALA A 592 -4.54 18.94 21.55
C ALA A 592 -5.89 19.40 20.99
N VAL A 593 -6.99 19.09 21.69
CA VAL A 593 -8.34 19.55 21.33
C VAL A 593 -8.42 21.07 21.20
N ARG A 594 -7.88 21.83 22.16
CA ARG A 594 -7.89 23.30 22.11
C ARG A 594 -7.14 23.86 20.89
N ILE A 595 -5.98 23.28 20.56
CA ILE A 595 -5.19 23.71 19.40
C ILE A 595 -5.97 23.42 18.11
N VAL A 596 -6.56 22.24 18.02
CA VAL A 596 -7.33 21.82 16.86
C VAL A 596 -8.59 22.67 16.67
N GLU A 597 -9.34 22.88 17.75
CA GLU A 597 -10.52 23.71 17.76
C GLU A 597 -10.21 25.16 17.35
N TYR A 598 -9.11 25.71 17.85
CA TYR A 598 -8.67 27.06 17.51
C TYR A 598 -8.41 27.20 16.00
N TYR A 599 -7.71 26.25 15.38
CA TYR A 599 -7.46 26.33 13.95
C TYR A 599 -8.75 26.12 13.13
N LEU A 600 -9.60 25.16 13.52
CA LEU A 600 -10.85 24.86 12.81
C LEU A 600 -11.75 26.08 12.79
N ARG A 601 -11.92 26.74 13.95
CA ARG A 601 -12.68 27.99 14.06
C ARG A 601 -12.13 29.10 13.19
N ARG A 602 -10.81 29.19 13.06
CA ARG A 602 -10.18 30.25 12.28
C ARG A 602 -10.26 30.03 10.78
N ILE A 603 -10.32 28.78 10.31
CA ILE A 603 -10.37 28.44 8.88
C ILE A 603 -11.80 28.29 8.35
N ALA A 604 -12.68 27.68 9.14
CA ALA A 604 -14.06 27.33 8.77
C ALA A 604 -15.13 28.17 9.48
N GLY A 605 -14.75 29.13 10.33
CA GLY A 605 -15.70 29.96 11.05
C GLY A 605 -16.06 31.25 10.31
N GLU A 606 -17.36 31.55 10.21
CA GLU A 606 -17.89 32.89 9.96
C GLU A 606 -18.82 33.26 11.13
N GLY A 607 -18.36 34.15 12.01
CA GLY A 607 -19.06 34.45 13.27
C GLY A 607 -19.10 33.25 14.23
N ASP A 608 -20.30 32.87 14.67
CA ASP A 608 -20.55 31.75 15.61
C ASP A 608 -20.83 30.39 14.93
N LYS A 609 -20.90 30.35 13.59
CA LYS A 609 -21.16 29.11 12.84
C LYS A 609 -19.89 28.59 12.17
N LEU A 610 -19.69 27.27 12.27
CA LEU A 610 -18.60 26.53 11.65
C LEU A 610 -19.15 25.87 10.37
N ASP A 611 -18.66 26.27 9.20
CA ASP A 611 -18.96 25.63 7.92
C ASP A 611 -17.78 24.74 7.50
N PHE A 612 -17.85 23.46 7.87
CA PHE A 612 -16.78 22.50 7.65
C PHE A 612 -16.65 22.04 6.19
N ASP A 613 -17.64 22.29 5.32
CA ASP A 613 -17.62 21.86 3.91
C ASP A 613 -16.51 22.56 3.10
N ILE A 614 -16.09 23.74 3.56
CA ILE A 614 -15.11 24.60 2.88
C ILE A 614 -13.70 24.00 2.95
N ILE A 615 -13.34 23.34 4.05
CA ILE A 615 -12.01 22.74 4.23
C ILE A 615 -11.82 21.53 3.31
N ALA A 616 -12.87 20.74 3.12
CA ALA A 616 -12.82 19.50 2.35
C ALA A 616 -13.05 19.70 0.85
N THR A 617 -13.90 20.66 0.47
CA THR A 617 -14.36 20.82 -0.92
C THR A 617 -13.93 22.15 -1.54
N GLY A 618 -13.41 23.10 -0.74
CA GLY A 618 -13.07 24.45 -1.20
C GLY A 618 -14.28 25.33 -1.53
N THR A 619 -15.50 24.89 -1.18
CA THR A 619 -16.77 25.58 -1.47
C THR A 619 -17.69 25.51 -0.25
N SER A 620 -18.39 26.61 0.08
CA SER A 620 -19.35 26.62 1.20
C SER A 620 -20.64 25.88 0.87
N HIS A 621 -21.38 25.45 1.89
CA HIS A 621 -22.65 24.75 1.72
C HIS A 621 -23.65 25.58 0.87
N SER A 622 -23.82 26.86 1.26
CA SER A 622 -24.69 27.80 0.52
C SER A 622 -24.25 27.96 -0.94
N GLN A 623 -22.93 27.99 -1.18
CA GLN A 623 -22.41 28.14 -2.52
C GLN A 623 -22.61 26.88 -3.37
N ARG A 624 -22.43 25.69 -2.81
CA ARG A 624 -22.68 24.42 -3.50
C ARG A 624 -24.16 24.28 -3.87
N GLU A 625 -25.06 24.66 -2.96
CA GLU A 625 -26.49 24.66 -3.22
C GLU A 625 -26.82 25.59 -4.40
N GLN A 626 -26.28 26.80 -4.40
CA GLN A 626 -26.42 27.76 -5.50
C GLN A 626 -25.81 27.24 -6.83
N ILE A 627 -24.67 26.54 -6.77
CA ILE A 627 -24.07 25.88 -7.94
C ILE A 627 -25.00 24.78 -8.48
N GLY A 628 -25.60 23.98 -7.59
CA GLY A 628 -26.59 22.96 -7.94
C GLY A 628 -27.82 23.57 -8.63
N ILE A 629 -28.30 24.70 -8.12
CA ILE A 629 -29.40 25.47 -8.73
C ILE A 629 -29.01 25.96 -10.12
N ILE A 630 -27.84 26.60 -10.28
CA ILE A 630 -27.38 27.09 -11.60
C ILE A 630 -27.23 25.95 -12.61
N LYS A 631 -26.68 24.80 -12.22
CA LYS A 631 -26.59 23.62 -13.10
C LYS A 631 -27.96 23.10 -13.52
N LYS A 632 -28.90 23.02 -12.59
CA LYS A 632 -30.29 22.64 -12.88
C LYS A 632 -30.94 23.62 -13.85
N LEU A 633 -30.75 24.92 -13.64
CA LEU A 633 -31.26 25.96 -14.54
C LEU A 633 -30.66 25.84 -15.95
N ILE A 634 -29.34 25.65 -16.07
CA ILE A 634 -28.68 25.44 -17.37
C ILE A 634 -29.22 24.19 -18.07
N SER A 635 -29.40 23.07 -17.35
CA SER A 635 -29.98 21.83 -17.91
C SER A 635 -31.46 21.96 -18.30
N GLN A 636 -32.24 22.77 -17.57
CA GLN A 636 -33.64 23.00 -17.89
C GLN A 636 -33.78 23.91 -19.12
N LEU A 637 -33.01 25.00 -19.14
CA LEU A 637 -33.02 25.97 -20.24
C LEU A 637 -32.36 25.40 -21.50
N SER A 638 -31.43 24.46 -21.38
CA SER A 638 -30.80 23.80 -22.55
C SER A 638 -31.80 22.99 -23.37
N LYS A 639 -32.90 22.49 -22.76
CA LYS A 639 -33.97 21.75 -23.46
C LYS A 639 -34.77 22.60 -24.44
N SER A 640 -34.87 23.91 -24.18
CA SER A 640 -35.60 24.87 -25.03
C SER A 640 -34.67 25.75 -25.87
N ALA A 641 -33.36 25.72 -25.61
CA ALA A 641 -32.37 26.53 -26.29
C ALA A 641 -31.82 25.86 -27.56
N ASP A 642 -31.20 26.66 -28.43
CA ASP A 642 -30.55 26.16 -29.65
C ASP A 642 -29.40 25.20 -29.31
N SER A 643 -29.52 23.95 -29.77
CA SER A 643 -28.58 22.87 -29.49
C SER A 643 -27.16 23.16 -29.98
N LYS A 644 -26.96 24.14 -30.88
CA LYS A 644 -25.61 24.54 -31.33
C LYS A 644 -24.99 25.68 -30.51
N LYS A 645 -25.80 26.55 -29.89
CA LYS A 645 -25.29 27.76 -29.21
C LYS A 645 -25.29 27.62 -27.68
N GLY A 646 -26.19 26.83 -27.11
CA GLY A 646 -26.34 26.71 -25.65
C GLY A 646 -27.29 27.75 -25.07
N VAL A 647 -27.28 27.90 -23.74
CA VAL A 647 -28.19 28.80 -23.02
C VAL A 647 -27.60 30.21 -22.92
N PRO A 648 -28.34 31.29 -23.26
CA PRO A 648 -27.87 32.67 -23.10
C PRO A 648 -27.61 33.05 -21.63
N ALA A 649 -26.52 33.77 -21.37
CA ALA A 649 -26.15 34.23 -20.03
C ALA A 649 -27.27 35.05 -19.34
N ASP A 650 -27.94 35.93 -20.09
CA ASP A 650 -28.98 36.81 -19.56
C ASP A 650 -30.22 36.04 -19.07
N GLU A 651 -30.53 34.90 -19.70
CA GLU A 651 -31.63 34.02 -19.26
C GLU A 651 -31.26 33.23 -18.01
N ILE A 652 -30.00 32.81 -17.90
CA ILE A 652 -29.48 32.16 -16.68
C ILE A 652 -29.51 33.17 -15.52
N TYR A 653 -29.11 34.42 -15.73
CA TYR A 653 -29.13 35.46 -14.69
C TYR A 653 -30.55 35.78 -14.23
N LYS A 654 -31.49 35.95 -15.15
CA LYS A 654 -32.92 36.18 -14.81
C LYS A 654 -33.51 35.02 -14.03
N SER A 655 -33.21 33.78 -14.43
CA SER A 655 -33.73 32.58 -13.77
C SER A 655 -33.06 32.36 -12.40
N ALA A 656 -31.76 32.66 -12.28
CA ALA A 656 -31.05 32.63 -11.00
C ALA A 656 -31.59 33.68 -10.02
N LEU A 657 -31.97 34.87 -10.50
CA LEU A 657 -32.59 35.91 -9.68
C LEU A 657 -33.96 35.47 -9.13
N ALA A 658 -34.75 34.74 -9.92
CA ALA A 658 -36.01 34.16 -9.47
C ALA A 658 -35.85 33.10 -8.37
N GLU A 659 -34.70 32.41 -8.35
CA GLU A 659 -34.29 31.45 -7.31
C GLU A 659 -33.51 32.12 -6.15
N GLY A 660 -33.51 33.46 -6.07
CA GLY A 660 -32.90 34.21 -4.96
C GLY A 660 -31.38 34.42 -5.06
N ILE A 661 -30.77 34.19 -6.23
CA ILE A 661 -29.34 34.41 -6.47
C ILE A 661 -29.15 35.73 -7.19
N ALA A 662 -28.50 36.71 -6.54
CA ALA A 662 -28.18 38.00 -7.14
C ALA A 662 -27.32 37.85 -8.41
N GLU A 663 -27.52 38.73 -9.39
CA GLU A 663 -26.88 38.65 -10.71
C GLU A 663 -25.33 38.60 -10.63
N ASP A 664 -24.71 39.44 -9.78
CA ASP A 664 -23.26 39.45 -9.58
C ASP A 664 -22.74 38.14 -8.98
N ARG A 665 -23.55 37.51 -8.12
CA ARG A 665 -23.26 36.19 -7.55
C ARG A 665 -23.34 35.12 -8.63
N ALA A 666 -24.40 35.14 -9.44
CA ALA A 666 -24.58 34.20 -10.55
C ALA A 666 -23.43 34.29 -11.59
N LYS A 667 -23.00 35.50 -11.96
CA LYS A 667 -21.81 35.73 -12.82
C LYS A 667 -20.56 35.07 -12.25
N THR A 668 -20.33 35.23 -10.94
CA THR A 668 -19.18 34.65 -10.25
C THR A 668 -19.22 33.12 -10.25
N LEU A 669 -20.41 32.52 -10.03
CA LEU A 669 -20.59 31.08 -10.03
C LEU A 669 -20.44 30.45 -11.42
N ILE A 670 -20.99 31.07 -12.47
CA ILE A 670 -20.82 30.62 -13.85
C ILE A 670 -19.35 30.66 -14.26
N LYS A 671 -18.63 31.75 -13.94
CA LYS A 671 -17.19 31.84 -14.21
C LYS A 671 -16.40 30.71 -13.53
N ARG A 672 -16.72 30.39 -12.28
CA ARG A 672 -16.09 29.28 -11.53
C ARG A 672 -16.42 27.92 -12.15
N LEU A 673 -17.68 27.68 -12.52
CA LEU A 673 -18.10 26.46 -13.22
C LEU A 673 -17.34 26.26 -14.54
N GLY A 674 -17.08 27.35 -15.27
CA GLY A 674 -16.28 27.31 -16.50
C GLY A 674 -14.81 26.99 -16.24
N GLN A 675 -14.23 27.57 -15.18
CA GLN A 675 -12.84 27.28 -14.78
C GLN A 675 -12.65 25.82 -14.32
N ASN A 676 -13.66 25.23 -13.69
CA ASN A 676 -13.65 23.83 -13.26
C ASN A 676 -13.98 22.84 -14.39
N GLY A 677 -14.29 23.31 -15.60
CA GLY A 677 -14.68 22.45 -16.73
C GLY A 677 -16.06 21.80 -16.58
N GLU A 678 -16.89 22.27 -15.65
CA GLU A 678 -18.23 21.73 -15.42
C GLU A 678 -19.26 22.30 -16.42
N ILE A 679 -18.97 23.49 -16.96
CA ILE A 679 -19.67 24.09 -18.09
C ILE A 679 -18.64 24.55 -19.13
N TYR A 680 -19.06 24.64 -20.40
CA TYR A 680 -18.26 25.24 -21.47
C TYR A 680 -19.07 26.29 -22.23
N SER A 681 -18.39 27.16 -22.97
CA SER A 681 -19.00 28.25 -23.73
C SER A 681 -18.85 28.00 -25.23
N PRO A 682 -19.90 27.52 -25.94
CA PRO A 682 -19.86 27.26 -27.38
C PRO A 682 -19.76 28.55 -28.21
N ALA A 683 -20.31 29.65 -27.69
CA ALA A 683 -20.30 30.98 -28.29
C ALA A 683 -20.24 32.05 -27.19
N PRO A 684 -19.66 33.24 -27.45
CA PRO A 684 -19.58 34.31 -26.46
C PRO A 684 -20.94 34.64 -25.84
N GLY A 685 -21.05 34.53 -24.51
CA GLY A 685 -22.29 34.80 -23.78
C GLY A 685 -23.28 33.62 -23.73
N PHE A 686 -22.89 32.43 -24.19
CA PHE A 686 -23.69 31.21 -24.09
C PHE A 686 -22.95 30.12 -23.32
N TYR A 687 -23.71 29.29 -22.58
CA TYR A 687 -23.15 28.24 -21.72
C TYR A 687 -23.89 26.91 -21.88
N LYS A 688 -23.16 25.80 -21.71
CA LYS A 688 -23.68 24.43 -21.68
C LYS A 688 -22.99 23.61 -20.60
N LEU A 689 -23.65 22.56 -20.11
CA LEU A 689 -23.03 21.56 -19.24
C LEU A 689 -22.03 20.73 -20.01
N ALA A 690 -20.86 20.49 -19.43
CA ALA A 690 -19.82 19.67 -20.06
C ALA A 690 -20.23 18.19 -20.21
N SER A 691 -21.22 17.72 -19.45
CA SER A 691 -21.80 16.37 -19.59
C SER A 691 -22.72 16.20 -20.81
N GLU A 692 -23.06 17.29 -21.51
CA GLU A 692 -23.91 17.30 -22.72
C GLU A 692 -23.09 17.55 -24.01
N GLY A 693 -21.75 17.56 -23.91
CA GLY A 693 -20.80 17.89 -24.97
C GLY A 693 -20.15 16.68 -25.64
#